data_AF-A0A7V1QRX6-F1
#
_entry.id   AF-A0A7V1QRX6-F1
#
_cell.length_a   1.000
_cell.length_b   1.000
_cell.length_c   1.000
_cell.angle_alpha   90.00
_cell.angle_beta   90.00
_cell.angle_gamma   90.00
#
_symmetry.space_group_name_H-M   'P 1'
#
loop_
_entity.id
_entity.type
_entity.pdbx_description
1 polymer ?
#
loop_
_entity_poly.entity_id
_entity_poly.type
_entity_poly.pdbx_seq_one_letter_code
_entity_poly.pdbx_strand_id
1 'polypeptide(L)'
;MLAAKLHPPLRRPDTLLRSRLVDALREHVECKLQLVIAPPGFGKTTLLVDFIHEVALPTCWVTLDQGDGDLPVFVAALVEAFRRRAPEIGARTLAALQAGADLERRAGALARTLAAELDEQVDRLTLLVLDDFHEVNDSAAVTAFLDELLRLLPDGVRLIIAGRALPNLTVSRLIVEGQLFGLGEADLRFTTDELLTLLRRHGRQIPADQAAALVDGAEGWIAGFLLSVPHMWQGLVSRVIAARGEEGPLYEYLAAEAFDRQPPHIQRFLLTTAVPDVPDLDLCAALLGPGDWATVRDAVEAAGLFLTRLPGPTGAFRYHQLFRGFLQARLRRTAPDEFTRLHRQVGDALARRGDWQTALAHYQRAGAVAEAAALAARIAPELERGGRWRTLASLVAELDRDAAGAYPDLLVRACRAAIMIGNLCDGERFALAVQEAGRRRGEPVTEGWGYAYLGNIRRLQGRTREAVALLDRALALAPEEGMLAAQAHRQRGAALIVQGDFAGAVAELRRALTSFDRLGDDYEAALTEWALGVACSRAGELREAAAWYRSSLERWQRLGDAGMEAEMLNCLGVASADLGRLDEARAALEQGLARAREGGYPRTEGQILHSLGEVLLAQGDAQGARRVFERGLALTQELGELWAVTQLAEGLALALALTGECAKAEESAHRAVALARRQESAYLEARCTATLGAVQARAGRRQGVATLRQAVAALEQAGARRDLVRARLWLAQALCGQGAWDEALTHLRTALALAEELGTDAALAVHARWDAALFRQAVGEGIAVERLRAALARAAEPVPLAAPAPAPELPALVVRAFGPGSVTVEGAGELEWGWEKSRQLFFYLLAHGPRRQEQIAAALWPEASPLRARSALYDAVFRVRRCLHPQAVNRRDGIYRLNHELITFYDVRAFERALLAAEQARPADAIAHLEEAVTLYQGPYLDGTDAEWCLDERRRWERRYLEALERLATLYATTGQPRECLATAARLLALDPLREDIHALVIRAHLRLGDRAAALRHFEQVAALLRVELGVEPGAELRALLRRIRA
;
A
#
# COMPACT_ATOMS: atom_id res chain seq x y z
N MET A 1 10.22 27.42 -0.43
CA MET A 1 10.10 26.65 0.83
C MET A 1 10.10 25.13 0.60
N LEU A 2 9.35 24.58 -0.38
CA LEU A 2 9.33 23.13 -0.67
C LEU A 2 10.72 22.49 -0.88
N ALA A 3 11.64 23.17 -1.58
CA ALA A 3 12.94 22.57 -1.90
C ALA A 3 13.78 22.19 -0.67
N ALA A 4 13.66 22.91 0.45
CA ALA A 4 14.42 22.62 1.67
C ALA A 4 13.89 21.39 2.42
N LYS A 5 12.58 21.09 2.32
CA LYS A 5 11.97 19.91 2.95
C LYS A 5 12.33 18.59 2.25
N LEU A 6 12.65 18.67 0.95
CA LEU A 6 12.83 17.52 0.06
C LEU A 6 14.30 17.09 -0.11
N HIS A 7 15.21 17.68 0.67
CA HIS A 7 16.62 17.31 0.68
C HIS A 7 17.02 16.79 2.05
N PRO A 8 17.86 15.73 2.11
CA PRO A 8 18.49 15.36 3.37
C PRO A 8 19.33 16.54 3.88
N PRO A 9 19.32 16.82 5.19
CA PRO A 9 20.19 17.82 5.77
C PRO A 9 21.67 17.56 5.47
N LEU A 10 22.46 18.63 5.33
CA LEU A 10 23.90 18.53 5.09
C LEU A 10 24.59 17.77 6.24
N ARG A 11 25.36 16.74 5.88
CA ARG A 11 26.21 16.02 6.82
C ARG A 11 27.28 16.96 7.36
N ARG A 12 27.30 17.17 8.68
CA ARG A 12 28.30 18.02 9.33
C ARG A 12 29.59 17.20 9.56
N PRO A 13 30.78 17.75 9.29
CA PRO A 13 32.04 17.03 9.53
C PRO A 13 32.29 16.72 11.00
N ASP A 14 31.70 17.51 11.90
CA ASP A 14 31.89 17.42 13.34
C ASP A 14 30.97 16.40 14.05
N THR A 15 30.08 15.71 13.31
CA THR A 15 29.20 14.70 13.91
C THR A 15 29.91 13.36 14.13
N LEU A 16 29.59 12.69 15.24
CA LEU A 16 30.09 11.34 15.52
C LEU A 16 29.29 10.31 14.73
N LEU A 17 29.98 9.50 13.92
CA LEU A 17 29.38 8.33 13.27
C LEU A 17 29.13 7.24 14.31
N ARG A 18 27.86 6.93 14.56
CA ARG A 18 27.43 5.91 15.52
C ARG A 18 27.30 4.55 14.84
N SER A 19 28.43 3.88 14.60
CA SER A 19 28.51 2.65 13.79
C SER A 19 27.50 1.58 14.19
N ARG A 20 27.32 1.32 15.49
CA ARG A 20 26.34 0.35 16.01
C ARG A 20 24.92 0.57 15.46
N LEU A 21 24.45 1.83 15.40
CA LEU A 21 23.10 2.15 14.95
C LEU A 21 22.99 2.11 13.43
N VAL A 22 24.02 2.57 12.73
CA VAL A 22 24.09 2.52 11.26
C VAL A 22 24.15 1.06 10.78
N ASP A 23 24.91 0.22 11.46
CA ASP A 23 25.02 -1.21 11.18
C ASP A 23 23.67 -1.92 11.39
N ALA A 24 22.95 -1.58 12.45
CA ALA A 24 21.62 -2.15 12.72
C ALA A 24 20.59 -1.81 11.61
N LEU A 25 20.51 -0.55 11.17
CA LEU A 25 19.66 -0.13 10.05
C LEU A 25 20.07 -0.80 8.72
N ARG A 26 21.38 -1.01 8.55
CA ARG A 26 21.97 -1.63 7.34
C ARG A 26 21.68 -3.12 7.25
N GLU A 27 21.78 -3.84 8.35
CA GLU A 27 21.44 -5.27 8.40
C GLU A 27 19.99 -5.52 7.94
N HIS A 28 19.10 -4.58 8.30
CA HIS A 28 17.66 -4.61 8.02
C HIS A 28 17.24 -3.75 6.82
N VAL A 29 18.17 -3.40 5.90
CA VAL A 29 17.87 -2.56 4.72
C VAL A 29 16.81 -3.16 3.79
N GLU A 30 16.64 -4.49 3.80
CA GLU A 30 15.64 -5.19 3.00
C GLU A 30 14.24 -5.17 3.63
N CYS A 31 14.08 -4.80 4.91
CA CYS A 31 12.78 -4.68 5.58
C CYS A 31 11.94 -3.58 4.93
N LYS A 32 10.67 -3.88 4.64
CA LYS A 32 9.74 -2.97 3.97
C LYS A 32 9.57 -1.65 4.72
N LEU A 33 9.59 -1.72 6.06
CA LEU A 33 9.47 -0.57 6.95
C LEU A 33 10.56 -0.58 8.05
N GLN A 34 11.24 0.56 8.22
CA GLN A 34 12.13 0.82 9.34
C GLN A 34 11.63 2.02 10.15
N LEU A 35 11.64 1.91 11.48
CA LEU A 35 11.18 2.95 12.40
C LEU A 35 12.34 3.49 13.25
N VAL A 36 12.46 4.81 13.39
CA VAL A 36 13.41 5.47 14.30
C VAL A 36 12.65 6.42 15.22
N ILE A 37 12.29 5.95 16.41
CA ILE A 37 11.40 6.64 17.33
C ILE A 37 12.14 7.05 18.60
N ALA A 38 12.23 8.35 18.84
CA ALA A 38 12.84 8.90 20.06
C ALA A 38 12.41 10.37 20.29
N PRO A 39 12.52 10.90 21.52
CA PRO A 39 12.27 12.31 21.82
C PRO A 39 13.16 13.30 21.03
N PRO A 40 12.87 14.61 21.08
CA PRO A 40 13.71 15.65 20.47
C PRO A 40 15.15 15.63 21.00
N GLY A 41 16.14 15.83 20.13
CA GLY A 41 17.56 15.95 20.53
C GLY A 41 18.36 14.64 20.58
N PHE A 42 17.74 13.48 20.35
CA PHE A 42 18.41 12.16 20.31
C PHE A 42 19.18 11.86 19.01
N GLY A 43 19.26 12.83 18.09
CA GLY A 43 20.06 12.69 16.86
C GLY A 43 19.44 11.80 15.76
N LYS A 44 18.11 11.59 15.76
CA LYS A 44 17.39 10.79 14.74
C LYS A 44 17.75 11.19 13.31
N THR A 45 17.56 12.47 12.98
CA THR A 45 17.88 13.03 11.66
C THR A 45 19.37 12.87 11.32
N THR A 46 20.26 13.08 12.30
CA THR A 46 21.71 12.88 12.12
C THR A 46 22.06 11.42 11.81
N LEU A 47 21.47 10.47 12.54
CA LEU A 47 21.63 9.03 12.29
C LEU A 47 21.18 8.66 10.88
N LEU A 48 20.01 9.13 10.45
CA LEU A 48 19.49 8.85 9.10
C LEU A 48 20.38 9.45 8.02
N VAL A 49 20.88 10.68 8.21
CA VAL A 49 21.85 11.31 7.29
C VAL A 49 23.13 10.49 7.21
N ASP A 50 23.68 10.02 8.33
CA ASP A 50 24.85 9.13 8.31
C ASP A 50 24.55 7.80 7.61
N PHE A 51 23.40 7.19 7.89
CA PHE A 51 22.98 5.92 7.29
C PHE A 51 22.87 5.99 5.77
N ILE A 52 22.22 7.01 5.20
CA ILE A 52 22.06 7.14 3.75
C ILE A 52 23.41 7.35 3.04
N HIS A 53 24.38 8.00 3.71
CA HIS A 53 25.73 8.17 3.17
C HIS A 53 26.52 6.85 3.18
N GLU A 54 26.37 6.04 4.23
CA GLU A 54 27.07 4.76 4.37
C GLU A 54 26.48 3.68 3.44
N VAL A 55 25.16 3.68 3.21
CA VAL A 55 24.49 2.70 2.34
C VAL A 55 24.53 3.09 0.85
N ALA A 56 24.64 4.39 0.55
CA ALA A 56 24.78 4.95 -0.80
C ALA A 56 23.68 4.51 -1.80
N LEU A 57 22.48 4.19 -1.31
CA LEU A 57 21.31 3.90 -2.14
C LEU A 57 20.60 5.19 -2.58
N PRO A 58 19.91 5.19 -3.74
CA PRO A 58 18.96 6.24 -4.09
C PRO A 58 18.01 6.55 -2.94
N THR A 59 17.91 7.82 -2.52
CA THR A 59 17.12 8.23 -1.34
C THR A 59 16.20 9.41 -1.63
N CYS A 60 14.88 9.21 -1.57
CA CYS A 60 13.87 10.25 -1.54
C CYS A 60 13.65 10.70 -0.09
N TRP A 61 13.78 12.00 0.20
CA TRP A 61 13.68 12.54 1.55
C TRP A 61 12.52 13.52 1.65
N VAL A 62 11.70 13.39 2.70
CA VAL A 62 10.63 14.33 3.03
C VAL A 62 10.70 14.65 4.53
N THR A 63 10.92 15.92 4.87
CA THR A 63 10.80 16.42 6.24
C THR A 63 9.39 16.99 6.42
N LEU A 64 8.62 16.40 7.33
CA LEU A 64 7.20 16.71 7.52
C LEU A 64 7.01 17.85 8.54
N ASP A 65 5.97 18.65 8.33
CA ASP A 65 5.43 19.60 9.31
C ASP A 65 3.91 19.50 9.44
N GLN A 66 3.31 20.32 10.31
CA GLN A 66 1.87 20.30 10.59
C GLN A 66 1.00 20.50 9.34
N GLY A 67 1.49 21.22 8.33
CA GLY A 67 0.76 21.45 7.08
C GLY A 67 0.67 20.19 6.21
N ASP A 68 1.56 19.23 6.41
CA ASP A 68 1.56 17.95 5.71
C ASP A 68 0.52 16.96 6.28
N GLY A 69 -0.24 17.36 7.30
CA GLY A 69 -1.37 16.56 7.82
C GLY A 69 -2.59 16.51 6.89
N ASP A 70 -2.71 17.47 5.96
CA ASP A 70 -3.69 17.42 4.88
C ASP A 70 -3.19 16.47 3.78
N LEU A 71 -4.00 15.46 3.44
CA LEU A 71 -3.65 14.45 2.45
C LEU A 71 -3.12 15.01 1.11
N PRO A 72 -3.72 16.07 0.50
CA PRO A 72 -3.24 16.56 -0.79
C PRO A 72 -1.82 17.15 -0.70
N VAL A 73 -1.49 17.78 0.42
CA VAL A 73 -0.16 18.36 0.67
C VAL A 73 0.85 17.25 0.87
N PHE A 74 0.52 16.26 1.71
CA PHE A 74 1.34 15.09 1.95
C PHE A 74 1.70 14.35 0.65
N VAL A 75 0.70 14.01 -0.14
CA VAL A 75 0.89 13.24 -1.38
C VAL A 75 1.68 14.04 -2.40
N ALA A 76 1.43 15.35 -2.53
CA ALA A 76 2.21 16.19 -3.43
C ALA A 76 3.68 16.28 -3.01
N ALA A 77 3.98 16.44 -1.71
CA ALA A 77 5.35 16.45 -1.20
C ALA A 77 6.06 15.11 -1.45
N LEU A 78 5.35 14.00 -1.24
CA LEU A 78 5.85 12.66 -1.48
C LEU A 78 6.17 12.44 -2.97
N VAL A 79 5.25 12.77 -3.87
CA VAL A 79 5.44 12.65 -5.32
C VAL A 79 6.62 13.51 -5.77
N GLU A 80 6.70 14.76 -5.30
CA GLU A 80 7.80 15.66 -5.68
C GLU A 80 9.17 15.15 -5.21
N ALA A 81 9.24 14.43 -4.09
CA ALA A 81 10.47 13.77 -3.65
C ALA A 81 10.95 12.71 -4.67
N PHE A 82 10.03 11.96 -5.28
CA PHE A 82 10.36 10.98 -6.33
C PHE A 82 10.65 11.63 -7.69
N ARG A 83 9.88 12.66 -8.08
CA ARG A 83 10.05 13.37 -9.36
C ARG A 83 11.44 13.95 -9.58
N ARG A 84 12.10 14.34 -8.48
CA ARG A 84 13.49 14.80 -8.47
C ARG A 84 14.50 13.76 -8.95
N ARG A 85 14.16 12.47 -8.88
CA ARG A 85 14.98 11.39 -9.42
C ARG A 85 14.52 10.99 -10.82
N ALA A 86 13.21 10.83 -11.00
CA ALA A 86 12.60 10.46 -12.26
C ALA A 86 11.36 11.35 -12.52
N PRO A 87 11.44 12.30 -13.46
CA PRO A 87 10.39 13.31 -13.69
C PRO A 87 9.00 12.75 -14.05
N GLU A 88 8.90 11.50 -14.49
CA GLU A 88 7.65 10.86 -14.88
C GLU A 88 6.88 10.28 -13.67
N ILE A 89 7.51 10.13 -12.51
CA ILE A 89 6.87 9.49 -11.34
C ILE A 89 5.76 10.41 -10.80
N GLY A 90 4.59 9.82 -10.53
CA GLY A 90 3.50 10.50 -9.84
C GLY A 90 2.67 11.45 -10.71
N ALA A 91 2.84 11.44 -12.04
CA ALA A 91 2.06 12.28 -12.95
C ALA A 91 0.56 11.95 -12.89
N ARG A 92 0.20 10.65 -12.85
CA ARG A 92 -1.19 10.19 -12.71
C ARG A 92 -1.73 10.50 -11.32
N THR A 93 -0.91 10.32 -10.28
CA THR A 93 -1.27 10.67 -8.90
C THR A 93 -1.56 12.16 -8.74
N LEU A 94 -0.72 13.05 -9.32
CA LEU A 94 -0.94 14.51 -9.27
C LEU A 94 -2.17 14.93 -10.09
N ALA A 95 -2.41 14.34 -11.25
CA ALA A 95 -3.63 14.60 -12.02
C ALA A 95 -4.88 14.18 -11.24
N ALA A 96 -4.85 13.02 -10.57
CA ALA A 96 -5.95 12.54 -9.74
C ALA A 96 -6.22 13.44 -8.51
N LEU A 97 -5.18 14.04 -7.93
CA LEU A 97 -5.29 15.04 -6.86
C LEU A 97 -6.02 16.32 -7.34
N GLN A 98 -5.83 16.71 -8.60
CA GLN A 98 -6.44 17.92 -9.16
C GLN A 98 -7.88 17.71 -9.64
N ALA A 99 -8.27 16.47 -9.93
CA ALA A 99 -9.49 16.15 -10.67
C ALA A 99 -10.78 15.97 -9.85
N GLY A 100 -10.78 16.06 -8.51
CA GLY A 100 -12.01 15.75 -7.76
C GLY A 100 -12.14 16.34 -6.36
N ALA A 101 -13.39 16.52 -5.96
CA ALA A 101 -13.76 16.84 -4.58
C ALA A 101 -13.67 15.59 -3.69
N ASP A 102 -13.39 15.79 -2.40
CA ASP A 102 -13.29 14.76 -1.37
C ASP A 102 -12.11 13.77 -1.48
N LEU A 103 -10.90 14.33 -1.38
CA LEU A 103 -9.65 13.59 -1.47
C LEU A 103 -9.44 12.60 -0.31
N GLU A 104 -10.06 12.82 0.85
CA GLU A 104 -9.89 11.94 2.02
C GLU A 104 -10.50 10.55 1.80
N ARG A 105 -11.69 10.48 1.19
CA ARG A 105 -12.27 9.19 0.76
C ARG A 105 -11.46 8.50 -0.35
N ARG A 106 -10.58 9.23 -1.04
CA ARG A 106 -9.74 8.76 -2.14
C ARG A 106 -8.29 8.43 -1.73
N ALA A 107 -7.95 8.52 -0.44
CA ALA A 107 -6.61 8.23 0.09
C ALA A 107 -6.02 6.91 -0.43
N GLY A 108 -6.76 5.81 -0.30
CA GLY A 108 -6.28 4.52 -0.79
C GLY A 108 -6.08 4.46 -2.31
N ALA A 109 -6.94 5.15 -3.09
CA ALA A 109 -6.81 5.15 -4.55
C ALA A 109 -5.57 5.92 -5.00
N LEU A 110 -5.28 7.05 -4.37
CA LEU A 110 -4.05 7.81 -4.60
C LEU A 110 -2.81 6.98 -4.24
N ALA A 111 -2.85 6.26 -3.12
CA ALA A 111 -1.76 5.38 -2.69
C ALA A 111 -1.46 4.27 -3.71
N ARG A 112 -2.53 3.68 -4.29
CA ARG A 112 -2.43 2.65 -5.32
C ARG A 112 -1.88 3.15 -6.63
N THR A 113 -2.38 4.30 -7.10
CA THR A 113 -1.85 4.93 -8.30
C THR A 113 -0.36 5.22 -8.14
N LEU A 114 0.04 5.76 -6.98
CA LEU A 114 1.44 6.00 -6.69
C LEU A 114 2.24 4.69 -6.62
N ALA A 115 1.74 3.65 -5.95
CA ALA A 115 2.40 2.36 -5.88
C ALA A 115 2.63 1.75 -7.28
N ALA A 116 1.64 1.82 -8.17
CA ALA A 116 1.76 1.34 -9.55
C ALA A 116 2.77 2.18 -10.36
N GLU A 117 2.74 3.50 -10.24
CA GLU A 117 3.75 4.38 -10.87
C GLU A 117 5.16 4.08 -10.35
N LEU A 118 5.31 3.81 -9.06
CA LEU A 118 6.58 3.41 -8.46
C LEU A 118 7.03 2.04 -8.97
N ASP A 119 6.15 1.06 -9.10
CA ASP A 119 6.50 -0.27 -9.61
C ASP A 119 6.94 -0.22 -11.08
N GLU A 120 6.22 0.55 -11.90
CA GLU A 120 6.54 0.77 -13.31
C GLU A 120 7.91 1.45 -13.48
N GLN A 121 8.18 2.51 -12.71
CA GLN A 121 9.25 3.46 -13.01
C GLN A 121 10.48 3.38 -12.11
N VAL A 122 10.40 2.75 -10.92
CA VAL A 122 11.56 2.56 -10.04
C VAL A 122 12.34 1.33 -10.48
N ASP A 123 13.54 1.53 -11.02
CA ASP A 123 14.39 0.48 -11.57
C ASP A 123 15.56 0.07 -10.64
N ARG A 124 15.72 0.74 -9.50
CA ARG A 124 16.77 0.49 -8.49
C ARG A 124 16.20 0.54 -7.08
N LEU A 125 16.83 -0.16 -6.14
CA LEU A 125 16.39 -0.16 -4.75
C LEU A 125 16.50 1.27 -4.17
N THR A 126 15.37 1.87 -3.82
CA THR A 126 15.25 3.26 -3.41
C THR A 126 14.73 3.37 -1.97
N LEU A 127 15.40 4.17 -1.15
CA LEU A 127 14.97 4.52 0.20
C LEU A 127 14.01 5.72 0.14
N LEU A 128 12.88 5.63 0.82
CA LEU A 128 12.00 6.75 1.11
C LEU A 128 12.10 7.08 2.59
N VAL A 129 12.57 8.27 2.93
CA VAL A 129 12.72 8.74 4.32
C VAL A 129 11.66 9.79 4.61
N LEU A 130 10.81 9.50 5.59
CA LEU A 130 9.86 10.44 6.19
C LEU A 130 10.38 10.86 7.56
N ASP A 131 10.98 12.05 7.64
CA ASP A 131 11.45 12.62 8.90
C ASP A 131 10.35 13.47 9.55
N ASP A 132 10.38 13.54 10.88
CA ASP A 132 9.40 14.26 11.71
C ASP A 132 7.93 13.78 11.55
N PHE A 133 7.71 12.48 11.36
CA PHE A 133 6.37 11.88 11.14
C PHE A 133 5.29 12.15 12.19
N HIS A 134 5.69 12.41 13.44
CA HIS A 134 4.78 12.83 14.50
C HIS A 134 3.88 14.04 14.16
N GLU A 135 4.27 14.89 13.21
CA GLU A 135 3.49 16.04 12.76
C GLU A 135 2.23 15.65 11.96
N VAL A 136 2.20 14.43 11.38
CA VAL A 136 1.07 13.94 10.56
C VAL A 136 0.36 12.71 11.17
N ASN A 137 0.84 12.23 12.32
CA ASN A 137 0.43 10.95 12.90
C ASN A 137 -1.06 10.85 13.27
N ASP A 138 -1.69 12.00 13.53
CA ASP A 138 -3.12 12.07 13.91
C ASP A 138 -4.04 12.25 12.68
N SER A 139 -3.50 12.26 11.47
CA SER A 139 -4.27 12.36 10.23
C SER A 139 -4.69 10.96 9.76
N ALA A 140 -5.98 10.65 9.93
CA ALA A 140 -6.55 9.37 9.48
C ALA A 140 -6.42 9.18 7.96
N ALA A 141 -6.54 10.26 7.17
CA ALA A 141 -6.40 10.20 5.72
C ALA A 141 -4.95 9.89 5.28
N VAL A 142 -3.95 10.55 5.89
CA VAL A 142 -2.52 10.26 5.62
C VAL A 142 -2.16 8.85 6.08
N THR A 143 -2.67 8.44 7.24
CA THR A 143 -2.49 7.08 7.78
C THR A 143 -3.09 6.05 6.83
N ALA A 144 -4.33 6.23 6.37
CA ALA A 144 -4.98 5.33 5.41
C ALA A 144 -4.25 5.27 4.06
N PHE A 145 -3.76 6.41 3.57
CA PHE A 145 -2.90 6.47 2.38
C PHE A 145 -1.63 5.67 2.58
N LEU A 146 -0.94 5.85 3.71
CA LEU A 146 0.33 5.16 4.00
C LEU A 146 0.15 3.68 4.29
N ASP A 147 -0.91 3.27 4.97
CA ASP A 147 -1.24 1.85 5.18
C ASP A 147 -1.46 1.15 3.83
N GLU A 148 -2.23 1.78 2.94
CA GLU A 148 -2.46 1.23 1.61
C GLU A 148 -1.19 1.25 0.74
N LEU A 149 -0.41 2.33 0.81
CA LEU A 149 0.88 2.42 0.12
C LEU A 149 1.85 1.38 0.67
N LEU A 150 1.91 1.15 1.97
CA LEU A 150 2.74 0.12 2.61
C LEU A 150 2.27 -1.28 2.23
N ARG A 151 0.96 -1.52 2.12
CA ARG A 151 0.43 -2.80 1.66
C ARG A 151 0.92 -3.12 0.24
N LEU A 152 0.92 -2.12 -0.63
CA LEU A 152 1.24 -2.27 -2.05
C LEU A 152 2.63 -1.75 -2.44
N LEU A 153 3.46 -1.39 -1.46
CA LEU A 153 4.75 -0.76 -1.73
C LEU A 153 5.58 -1.71 -2.58
N PRO A 154 6.08 -1.25 -3.75
CA PRO A 154 6.87 -2.09 -4.63
C PRO A 154 8.12 -2.61 -3.92
N ASP A 155 8.58 -3.78 -4.33
CA ASP A 155 9.81 -4.39 -3.80
C ASP A 155 11.06 -3.52 -4.06
N GLY A 156 10.97 -2.52 -4.94
CA GLY A 156 12.03 -1.55 -5.21
C GLY A 156 12.09 -0.37 -4.24
N VAL A 157 11.11 -0.20 -3.34
CA VAL A 157 11.07 0.95 -2.41
C VAL A 157 11.09 0.46 -0.95
N ARG A 158 11.90 1.11 -0.11
CA ARG A 158 12.00 0.82 1.34
C ARG A 158 11.66 2.07 2.13
N LEU A 159 10.70 1.98 3.05
CA LEU A 159 10.24 3.11 3.82
C LEU A 159 10.97 3.20 5.16
N ILE A 160 11.46 4.39 5.50
CA ILE A 160 12.04 4.73 6.79
C ILE A 160 11.24 5.88 7.39
N ILE A 161 10.69 5.69 8.58
CA ILE A 161 9.92 6.70 9.30
C ILE A 161 10.67 7.07 10.58
N ALA A 162 11.00 8.37 10.72
CA ALA A 162 11.51 8.93 11.95
C ALA A 162 10.47 9.84 12.62
N GLY A 163 10.35 9.73 13.94
CA GLY A 163 9.34 10.47 14.70
C GLY A 163 9.58 10.47 16.21
N ARG A 164 8.66 11.09 16.93
CA ARG A 164 8.67 11.15 18.41
C ARG A 164 7.79 10.10 19.07
N ALA A 165 6.81 9.58 18.33
CA ALA A 165 5.88 8.56 18.75
C ALA A 165 5.78 7.49 17.66
N LEU A 166 5.30 6.30 18.05
CA LEU A 166 5.00 5.23 17.09
C LEU A 166 3.95 5.72 16.08
N PRO A 167 4.13 5.41 14.78
CA PRO A 167 3.15 5.79 13.78
C PRO A 167 1.86 4.97 13.95
N ASN A 168 0.70 5.60 13.75
CA ASN A 168 -0.62 4.98 13.84
C ASN A 168 -0.95 4.05 12.65
N LEU A 169 0.05 3.31 12.16
CA LEU A 169 -0.03 2.45 10.97
C LEU A 169 -0.32 1.00 11.34
N THR A 170 -0.99 0.29 10.45
CA THR A 170 -1.30 -1.14 10.59
C THR A 170 -0.08 -1.99 10.26
N VAL A 171 0.77 -2.23 11.27
CA VAL A 171 2.05 -2.94 11.08
C VAL A 171 2.04 -4.44 11.43
N SER A 172 0.93 -4.98 11.94
CA SER A 172 0.84 -6.36 12.43
C SER A 172 1.30 -7.41 11.42
N ARG A 173 0.93 -7.22 10.15
CA ARG A 173 1.34 -8.08 9.04
C ARG A 173 2.86 -8.06 8.83
N LEU A 174 3.46 -6.86 8.84
CA LEU A 174 4.90 -6.69 8.66
C LEU A 174 5.70 -7.32 9.81
N ILE A 175 5.16 -7.32 11.03
CA ILE A 175 5.78 -8.01 12.17
C ILE A 175 5.79 -9.52 11.95
N VAL A 176 4.65 -10.11 11.57
CA VAL A 176 4.54 -11.56 11.30
C VAL A 176 5.43 -11.99 10.13
N GLU A 177 5.53 -11.14 9.11
CA GLU A 177 6.35 -11.39 7.92
C GLU A 177 7.85 -11.04 8.11
N GLY A 178 8.25 -10.50 9.27
CA GLY A 178 9.62 -10.08 9.54
C GLY A 178 10.09 -8.90 8.66
N GLN A 179 9.16 -8.08 8.18
CA GLN A 179 9.41 -6.94 7.28
C GLN A 179 9.46 -5.58 8.01
N LEU A 180 9.47 -5.57 9.34
CA LEU A 180 9.58 -4.38 10.17
C LEU A 180 10.82 -4.44 11.08
N PHE A 181 11.59 -3.35 11.11
CA PHE A 181 12.69 -3.13 12.05
C PHE A 181 12.51 -1.77 12.75
N GLY A 182 12.92 -1.65 14.01
CA GLY A 182 12.74 -0.41 14.78
C GLY A 182 13.88 -0.12 15.75
N LEU A 183 14.26 1.15 15.86
CA LEU A 183 15.15 1.69 16.88
C LEU A 183 14.37 2.63 17.80
N GLY A 184 14.43 2.38 19.10
CA GLY A 184 13.75 3.15 20.13
C GLY A 184 14.68 4.10 20.91
N GLU A 185 14.11 4.82 21.87
CA GLU A 185 14.85 5.73 22.75
C GLU A 185 16.06 5.05 23.41
N ALA A 186 15.88 3.85 23.95
CA ALA A 186 16.94 3.11 24.64
C ALA A 186 18.13 2.82 23.71
N ASP A 187 17.88 2.53 22.44
CA ASP A 187 18.92 2.25 21.44
C ASP A 187 19.68 3.52 21.08
N LEU A 188 18.98 4.66 20.98
CA LEU A 188 19.55 5.95 20.58
C LEU A 188 20.29 6.67 21.71
N ARG A 189 20.25 6.21 22.96
CA ARG A 189 21.03 6.81 24.06
C ARG A 189 22.52 6.78 23.76
N PHE A 190 23.23 7.88 24.03
CA PHE A 190 24.68 7.93 23.89
C PHE A 190 25.33 6.95 24.86
N THR A 191 26.25 6.12 24.37
CA THR A 191 27.09 5.31 25.26
C THR A 191 28.25 6.13 25.81
N THR A 192 28.83 5.69 26.92
CA THR A 192 30.04 6.31 27.49
C THR A 192 31.17 6.37 26.47
N ASP A 193 31.36 5.32 25.68
CA ASP A 193 32.38 5.25 24.63
C ASP A 193 32.12 6.24 23.47
N GLU A 194 30.85 6.40 23.08
CA GLU A 194 30.46 7.39 22.07
C GLU A 194 30.75 8.82 22.57
N LEU A 195 30.40 9.14 23.83
CA LEU A 195 30.69 10.45 24.43
C LEU A 195 32.20 10.71 24.51
N LEU A 196 32.99 9.75 24.99
CA LEU A 196 34.44 9.89 25.06
C LEU A 196 35.09 10.05 23.67
N THR A 197 34.57 9.36 22.67
CA THR A 197 35.05 9.47 21.28
C THR A 197 34.72 10.83 20.67
N LEU A 198 33.52 11.35 20.96
CA LEU A 198 33.12 12.69 20.55
C LEU A 198 34.01 13.76 21.18
N LEU A 199 34.27 13.67 22.49
CA LEU A 199 35.13 14.63 23.21
C LEU A 199 36.57 14.60 22.68
N ARG A 200 37.11 13.43 22.37
CA ARG A 200 38.45 13.28 21.77
C ARG A 200 38.55 13.96 20.41
N ARG A 201 37.52 13.87 19.56
CA ARG A 201 37.48 14.57 18.26
C ARG A 201 37.51 16.09 18.40
N HIS A 202 36.96 16.63 19.48
CA HIS A 202 37.04 18.05 19.82
C HIS A 202 38.29 18.44 20.63
N GLY A 203 39.28 17.55 20.72
CA GLY A 203 40.55 17.81 21.41
C GLY A 203 40.44 17.89 22.93
N ARG A 204 39.45 17.22 23.54
CA ARG A 204 39.19 17.21 24.99
C ARG A 204 39.23 15.79 25.56
N GLN A 205 39.62 15.68 26.82
CA GLN A 205 39.65 14.42 27.57
C GLN A 205 39.04 14.64 28.95
N ILE A 206 38.13 13.75 29.36
CA ILE A 206 37.60 13.68 30.72
C ILE A 206 37.73 12.24 31.23
N PRO A 207 37.83 12.02 32.55
CA PRO A 207 37.80 10.70 33.17
C PRO A 207 36.51 9.92 32.83
N ALA A 208 36.61 8.59 32.71
CA ALA A 208 35.52 7.72 32.28
C ALA A 208 34.35 7.67 33.28
N ASP A 209 34.64 7.79 34.58
CA ASP A 209 33.68 7.93 35.67
C ASP A 209 32.86 9.23 35.57
N GLN A 210 33.51 10.34 35.22
CA GLN A 210 32.82 11.61 34.95
C GLN A 210 31.98 11.55 33.67
N ALA A 211 32.46 10.86 32.64
CA ALA A 211 31.69 10.63 31.41
C ALA A 211 30.45 9.77 31.68
N ALA A 212 30.57 8.72 32.50
CA ALA A 212 29.44 7.89 32.92
C ALA A 212 28.41 8.71 33.72
N ALA A 213 28.85 9.52 34.68
CA ALA A 213 27.95 10.41 35.45
C ALA A 213 27.26 11.49 34.61
N LEU A 214 27.88 11.91 33.49
CA LEU A 214 27.27 12.81 32.51
C LEU A 214 26.26 12.08 31.62
N VAL A 215 26.52 10.84 31.19
CA VAL A 215 25.55 10.04 30.43
C VAL A 215 24.33 9.71 31.28
N ASP A 216 24.53 9.29 32.53
CA ASP A 216 23.46 8.97 33.49
C ASP A 216 22.68 10.22 33.92
N GLY A 217 23.36 11.33 34.18
CA GLY A 217 22.73 12.58 34.63
C GLY A 217 22.11 13.45 33.52
N ALA A 218 22.39 13.15 32.25
CA ALA A 218 21.85 13.87 31.10
C ALA A 218 20.67 13.18 30.43
N GLU A 219 20.30 11.98 30.89
CA GLU A 219 19.39 11.06 30.18
C GLU A 219 19.74 10.94 28.68
N GLY A 220 21.03 11.05 28.33
CA GLY A 220 21.55 11.00 26.96
C GLY A 220 21.39 12.26 26.08
N TRP A 221 20.79 13.35 26.56
CA TRP A 221 20.44 14.54 25.74
C TRP A 221 21.57 15.59 25.57
N ILE A 222 22.56 15.60 26.48
CA ILE A 222 23.57 16.67 26.59
C ILE A 222 24.53 16.76 25.39
N ALA A 223 24.79 15.67 24.66
CA ALA A 223 25.80 15.64 23.59
C ALA A 223 25.50 16.58 22.40
N GLY A 224 24.23 16.80 22.05
CA GLY A 224 23.84 17.73 20.97
C GLY A 224 24.09 19.21 21.31
N PHE A 225 23.98 19.57 22.59
CA PHE A 225 24.29 20.90 23.10
C PHE A 225 25.81 21.13 23.19
N LEU A 226 26.55 20.10 23.61
CA LEU A 226 28.01 20.11 23.70
C LEU A 226 28.66 20.36 22.32
N LEU A 227 28.06 19.86 21.24
CA LEU A 227 28.51 20.03 19.86
C LEU A 227 28.35 21.43 19.26
N SER A 228 27.56 22.32 19.88
CA SER A 228 27.19 23.62 19.31
C SER A 228 27.93 24.81 19.93
N VAL A 229 28.81 24.58 20.91
CA VAL A 229 29.48 25.66 21.65
C VAL A 229 31.00 25.45 21.66
N PRO A 230 31.78 25.99 20.71
CA PRO A 230 33.23 25.74 20.68
C PRO A 230 34.04 26.50 21.76
N HIS A 231 33.55 27.65 22.23
CA HIS A 231 34.38 28.63 22.96
C HIS A 231 34.07 28.79 24.47
N MET A 232 33.03 28.15 25.01
CA MET A 232 32.54 28.43 26.37
C MET A 232 32.88 27.34 27.42
N TRP A 233 33.49 26.23 27.00
CA TRP A 233 33.59 25.00 27.81
C TRP A 233 34.53 25.03 29.02
N GLN A 234 35.64 25.77 28.94
CA GLN A 234 36.73 25.64 29.92
C GLN A 234 36.34 26.06 31.35
N GLY A 235 35.33 26.93 31.51
CA GLY A 235 34.82 27.32 32.82
C GLY A 235 33.42 26.80 33.14
N LEU A 236 32.78 26.09 32.21
CA LEU A 236 31.39 25.66 32.28
C LEU A 236 31.28 24.31 32.98
N VAL A 237 32.10 23.33 32.58
CA VAL A 237 32.11 21.96 33.15
C VAL A 237 32.36 21.97 34.66
N SER A 238 33.36 22.74 35.13
CA SER A 238 33.68 22.82 36.56
C SER A 238 32.59 23.49 37.40
N ARG A 239 31.82 24.43 36.82
CA ARG A 239 30.72 25.14 37.50
C ARG A 239 29.39 24.38 37.43
N VAL A 240 29.16 23.62 36.36
CA VAL A 240 28.03 22.68 36.20
C VAL A 240 28.09 21.57 37.25
N ILE A 241 29.30 21.04 37.51
CA ILE A 241 29.53 20.04 38.56
C ILE A 241 29.31 20.67 39.95
N ALA A 242 29.70 21.93 40.15
CA ALA A 242 29.54 22.65 41.42
C ALA A 242 28.09 23.14 41.69
N ALA A 243 27.29 23.39 40.66
CA ALA A 243 25.92 23.91 40.76
C ALA A 243 24.86 22.84 41.10
N ARG A 244 25.25 21.57 41.30
CA ARG A 244 24.35 20.46 41.68
C ARG A 244 23.75 20.59 43.11
N GLY A 245 23.86 21.76 43.74
CA GLY A 245 23.38 22.02 45.09
C GLY A 245 21.90 22.36 45.20
N GLU A 246 21.34 23.24 44.37
CA GLU A 246 19.98 23.76 44.57
C GLU A 246 19.28 24.08 43.23
N GLU A 247 17.97 23.84 43.24
CA GLU A 247 17.02 23.72 42.13
C GLU A 247 17.13 24.77 40.99
N GLY A 248 17.41 24.31 39.76
CA GLY A 248 17.19 25.07 38.52
C GLY A 248 17.79 24.40 37.28
N PRO A 249 17.16 24.50 36.08
CA PRO A 249 17.74 23.95 34.85
C PRO A 249 18.96 24.77 34.43
N LEU A 250 20.14 24.15 34.47
CA LEU A 250 21.48 24.65 34.08
C LEU A 250 21.51 25.56 32.84
N TYR A 251 20.61 25.30 31.90
CA TYR A 251 20.44 26.06 30.66
C TYR A 251 20.05 27.53 30.89
N GLU A 252 19.10 27.82 31.79
CA GLU A 252 18.56 29.18 31.99
C GLU A 252 19.61 30.15 32.53
N TYR A 253 20.48 29.65 33.39
CA TYR A 253 21.60 30.41 33.94
C TYR A 253 22.60 30.84 32.84
N LEU A 254 22.95 29.93 31.93
CA LEU A 254 23.91 30.21 30.86
C LEU A 254 23.36 31.18 29.81
N ALA A 255 22.08 31.06 29.47
CA ALA A 255 21.41 31.96 28.54
C ALA A 255 21.30 33.39 29.12
N ALA A 256 21.06 33.52 30.43
CA ALA A 256 21.02 34.81 31.13
C ALA A 256 22.37 35.53 31.10
N GLU A 257 23.46 34.84 31.41
CA GLU A 257 24.81 35.43 31.42
C GLU A 257 25.26 35.89 30.03
N ALA A 258 24.93 35.13 28.98
CA ALA A 258 25.25 35.48 27.60
C ALA A 258 24.50 36.73 27.12
N PHE A 259 23.24 36.90 27.54
CA PHE A 259 22.38 38.02 27.19
C PHE A 259 22.70 39.29 28.00
N ASP A 260 22.84 39.19 29.31
CA ASP A 260 22.98 40.34 30.21
C ASP A 260 24.31 41.10 30.02
N ARG A 261 25.32 40.45 29.43
CA ARG A 261 26.60 41.08 29.04
C ARG A 261 26.56 41.88 27.73
N GLN A 262 25.45 41.84 26.99
CA GLN A 262 25.36 42.53 25.69
C GLN A 262 25.01 44.02 25.83
N PRO A 263 25.44 44.89 24.90
CA PRO A 263 25.00 46.28 24.85
C PRO A 263 23.48 46.44 24.68
N PRO A 264 22.85 47.53 25.17
CA PRO A 264 21.38 47.71 25.11
C PRO A 264 20.78 47.62 23.69
N HIS A 265 21.52 48.08 22.67
CA HIS A 265 21.07 47.99 21.27
C HIS A 265 21.07 46.55 20.75
N ILE A 266 22.02 45.70 21.17
CA ILE A 266 22.05 44.27 20.86
C ILE A 266 20.97 43.53 21.65
N GLN A 267 20.78 43.85 22.93
CA GLN A 267 19.69 43.28 23.72
C GLN A 267 18.32 43.54 23.09
N ARG A 268 18.07 44.79 22.63
CA ARG A 268 16.84 45.15 21.90
C ARG A 268 16.72 44.36 20.60
N PHE A 269 17.79 44.27 19.80
CA PHE A 269 17.80 43.48 18.58
C PHE A 269 17.45 42.00 18.85
N LEU A 270 18.09 41.37 19.84
CA LEU A 270 17.87 39.98 20.24
C LEU A 270 16.43 39.75 20.67
N LEU A 271 15.89 40.58 21.58
CA LEU A 271 14.51 40.44 22.08
C LEU A 271 13.47 40.61 20.96
N THR A 272 13.62 41.62 20.11
CA THR A 272 12.65 41.90 19.04
C THR A 272 12.71 40.87 17.91
N THR A 273 13.91 40.49 17.47
CA THR A 273 14.06 39.51 16.37
C THR A 273 13.90 38.07 16.81
N ALA A 274 13.86 37.79 18.13
CA ALA A 274 13.49 36.49 18.66
C ALA A 274 11.98 36.19 18.56
N VAL A 275 11.14 37.20 18.31
CA VAL A 275 9.69 37.02 18.13
C VAL A 275 9.39 36.13 16.91
N PRO A 276 9.78 36.47 15.67
CA PRO A 276 9.61 35.57 14.52
C PRO A 276 10.47 34.30 14.65
N ASP A 277 10.01 33.18 14.06
CA ASP A 277 10.78 31.92 14.02
C ASP A 277 12.01 32.01 13.11
N VAL A 278 11.88 32.74 11.99
CA VAL A 278 12.93 33.00 11.01
C VAL A 278 12.88 34.49 10.60
N PRO A 279 13.53 35.40 11.35
CA PRO A 279 13.68 36.79 10.95
C PRO A 279 14.50 36.93 9.64
N ASP A 280 14.04 37.82 8.77
CA ASP A 280 14.81 38.35 7.64
C ASP A 280 15.06 39.86 7.82
N LEU A 281 15.87 40.45 6.95
CA LEU A 281 16.25 41.86 7.07
C LEU A 281 15.03 42.80 6.90
N ASP A 282 14.05 42.40 6.10
CA ASP A 282 12.81 43.16 5.89
C ASP A 282 11.89 43.12 7.12
N LEU A 283 11.80 41.98 7.81
CA LEU A 283 11.13 41.81 9.11
C LEU A 283 11.86 42.60 10.19
N CYS A 284 13.19 42.61 10.18
CA CYS A 284 13.96 43.45 11.09
C CYS A 284 13.62 44.93 10.87
N ALA A 285 13.59 45.39 9.61
CA ALA A 285 13.20 46.75 9.27
C ALA A 285 11.75 47.09 9.68
N ALA A 286 10.82 46.14 9.51
CA ALA A 286 9.43 46.31 9.92
C ALA A 286 9.24 46.42 11.44
N LEU A 287 10.04 45.70 12.23
CA LEU A 287 9.90 45.62 13.70
C LEU A 287 10.75 46.66 14.45
N LEU A 288 11.97 46.91 13.98
CA LEU A 288 12.95 47.77 14.64
C LEU A 288 13.06 49.16 13.99
N GLY A 289 12.49 49.36 12.80
CA GLY A 289 12.59 50.58 12.00
C GLY A 289 13.77 50.57 11.01
N PRO A 290 14.03 51.68 10.30
CA PRO A 290 15.12 51.78 9.34
C PRO A 290 16.49 51.65 10.05
N GLY A 291 17.37 50.79 9.53
CA GLY A 291 18.70 50.53 10.08
C GLY A 291 19.50 49.51 9.27
N ASP A 292 20.81 49.41 9.54
CA ASP A 292 21.69 48.41 8.93
C ASP A 292 21.70 47.10 9.75
N TRP A 293 20.63 46.33 9.59
CA TRP A 293 20.43 45.07 10.33
C TRP A 293 21.35 43.94 9.87
N ALA A 294 21.97 44.06 8.69
CA ALA A 294 22.94 43.09 8.21
C ALA A 294 24.21 43.15 9.06
N THR A 295 24.74 44.33 9.32
CA THR A 295 25.92 44.53 10.18
C THR A 295 25.66 44.08 11.63
N VAL A 296 24.46 44.35 12.16
CA VAL A 296 24.10 43.93 13.53
C VAL A 296 23.97 42.41 13.66
N ARG A 297 23.32 41.74 12.69
CA ARG A 297 23.26 40.26 12.65
C ARG A 297 24.65 39.64 12.63
N ASP A 298 25.55 40.20 11.81
CA ASP A 298 26.91 39.67 11.63
C ASP A 298 27.74 39.81 12.91
N ALA A 299 27.56 40.91 13.64
CA ALA A 299 28.17 41.09 14.96
C ALA A 299 27.62 40.08 16.00
N VAL A 300 26.31 39.79 15.99
CA VAL A 300 25.67 38.81 16.87
C VAL A 300 26.14 37.37 16.56
N GLU A 301 26.29 37.04 15.29
CA GLU A 301 26.84 35.76 14.82
C GLU A 301 28.30 35.59 15.27
N ALA A 302 29.14 36.61 15.04
CA ALA A 302 30.55 36.60 15.44
C ALA A 302 30.74 36.52 16.97
N ALA A 303 29.82 37.09 17.75
CA ALA A 303 29.80 37.01 19.20
C ALA A 303 29.34 35.64 19.74
N GLY A 304 28.94 34.71 18.87
CA GLY A 304 28.53 33.35 19.27
C GLY A 304 27.20 33.31 20.04
N LEU A 305 26.31 34.29 19.84
CA LEU A 305 25.04 34.44 20.55
C LEU A 305 23.92 33.54 19.97
N PHE A 306 24.28 32.27 19.74
CA PHE A 306 23.35 31.21 19.34
C PHE A 306 22.52 31.55 18.10
N LEU A 307 23.08 32.34 17.20
CA LEU A 307 22.48 32.73 15.92
C LEU A 307 23.17 31.94 14.80
N THR A 308 22.38 31.46 13.85
CA THR A 308 22.88 30.80 12.64
C THR A 308 22.28 31.48 11.41
N ARG A 309 23.14 31.90 10.48
CA ARG A 309 22.69 32.44 9.19
C ARG A 309 22.08 31.34 8.33
N LEU A 310 20.96 31.66 7.68
CA LEU A 310 20.35 30.80 6.66
C LEU A 310 20.85 31.22 5.28
N PRO A 311 21.20 30.27 4.40
CA PRO A 311 21.61 30.59 3.03
C PRO A 311 20.44 31.18 2.24
N GLY A 312 20.64 32.34 1.61
CA GLY A 312 19.64 32.99 0.76
C GLY A 312 19.83 34.51 0.62
N PRO A 313 19.13 35.14 -0.35
CA PRO A 313 19.27 36.58 -0.64
C PRO A 313 18.60 37.49 0.39
N THR A 314 17.69 36.97 1.22
CA THR A 314 16.89 37.73 2.20
C THR A 314 17.66 38.07 3.48
N GLY A 315 18.88 37.52 3.64
CA GLY A 315 19.67 37.67 4.86
C GLY A 315 19.04 37.05 6.10
N ALA A 316 18.17 36.05 5.92
CA ALA A 316 17.47 35.36 7.00
C ALA A 316 18.41 34.65 7.98
N PHE A 317 17.98 34.56 9.24
CA PHE A 317 18.72 33.89 10.30
C PHE A 317 17.78 33.19 11.28
N ARG A 318 18.33 32.30 12.10
CA ARG A 318 17.58 31.57 13.14
C ARG A 318 18.39 31.51 14.43
N TYR A 319 17.71 31.69 15.55
CA TYR A 319 18.28 31.43 16.87
C TYR A 319 18.16 29.95 17.24
N HIS A 320 19.11 29.45 18.03
CA HIS A 320 18.95 28.15 18.67
C HIS A 320 17.63 28.11 19.47
N GLN A 321 16.86 27.02 19.35
CA GLN A 321 15.48 26.93 19.86
C GLN A 321 15.36 27.30 21.34
N LEU A 322 16.28 26.80 22.17
CA LEU A 322 16.30 27.11 23.60
C LEU A 322 16.60 28.60 23.86
N PHE A 323 17.50 29.21 23.07
CA PHE A 323 17.92 30.62 23.29
C PHE A 323 16.81 31.57 22.90
N ARG A 324 16.13 31.27 21.79
CA ARG A 324 14.88 31.93 21.42
C ARG A 324 13.81 31.82 22.52
N GLY A 325 13.62 30.62 23.07
CA GLY A 325 12.69 30.39 24.18
C GLY A 325 13.00 31.25 25.40
N PHE A 326 14.28 31.34 25.78
CA PHE A 326 14.75 32.23 26.85
C PHE A 326 14.46 33.71 26.55
N LEU A 327 14.80 34.20 25.35
CA LEU A 327 14.56 35.59 24.96
C LEU A 327 13.07 35.95 24.97
N GLN A 328 12.22 35.07 24.46
CA GLN A 328 10.77 35.27 24.47
C GLN A 328 10.19 35.26 25.89
N ALA A 329 10.64 34.33 26.75
CA ALA A 329 10.21 34.27 28.14
C ALA A 329 10.61 35.55 28.91
N ARG A 330 11.81 36.08 28.65
CA ARG A 330 12.26 37.35 29.23
C ARG A 330 11.44 38.52 28.72
N LEU A 331 11.24 38.65 27.40
CA LEU A 331 10.41 39.71 26.80
C LEU A 331 8.99 39.71 27.38
N ARG A 332 8.36 38.54 27.48
CA ARG A 332 7.01 38.37 28.04
C ARG A 332 6.93 38.80 29.51
N ARG A 333 7.99 38.57 30.29
CA ARG A 333 8.07 38.96 31.71
C ARG A 333 8.37 40.45 31.92
N THR A 334 9.28 41.03 31.14
CA THR A 334 9.76 42.40 31.37
C THR A 334 8.98 43.45 30.61
N ALA A 335 8.36 43.11 29.48
CA ALA A 335 7.60 44.04 28.63
C ALA A 335 6.43 43.31 27.92
N PRO A 336 5.36 42.94 28.66
CA PRO A 336 4.25 42.17 28.11
C PRO A 336 3.46 42.90 27.01
N ASP A 337 3.29 44.22 27.11
CA ASP A 337 2.59 45.01 26.07
C ASP A 337 3.39 45.04 24.77
N GLU A 338 4.72 45.14 24.87
CA GLU A 338 5.63 45.11 23.73
C GLU A 338 5.68 43.73 23.10
N PHE A 339 5.68 42.66 23.91
CA PHE A 339 5.55 41.28 23.43
C PHE A 339 4.29 41.11 22.55
N THR A 340 3.14 41.56 23.04
CA THR A 340 1.87 41.53 22.31
C THR A 340 1.91 42.36 21.03
N ARG A 341 2.42 43.61 21.11
CA ARG A 341 2.55 44.51 19.96
C ARG A 341 3.43 43.92 18.87
N LEU A 342 4.58 43.36 19.22
CA LEU A 342 5.51 42.74 18.27
C LEU A 342 4.91 41.49 17.62
N HIS A 343 4.26 40.62 18.39
CA HIS A 343 3.57 39.46 17.82
C HIS A 343 2.48 39.90 16.82
N ARG A 344 1.68 40.93 17.11
CA ARG A 344 0.69 41.48 16.16
C ARG A 344 1.36 42.01 14.89
N GLN A 345 2.42 42.82 15.02
CA GLN A 345 3.13 43.38 13.86
C GLN A 345 3.78 42.32 12.97
N VAL A 346 4.35 41.27 13.57
CA VAL A 346 4.86 40.11 12.82
C VAL A 346 3.71 39.40 12.10
N GLY A 347 2.58 39.19 12.78
CA GLY A 347 1.37 38.64 12.19
C GLY A 347 0.92 39.41 10.94
N ASP A 348 0.80 40.73 11.03
CA ASP A 348 0.39 41.60 9.92
C ASP A 348 1.38 41.61 8.75
N ALA A 349 2.69 41.54 9.05
CA ALA A 349 3.72 41.47 8.02
C ALA A 349 3.65 40.12 7.26
N LEU A 350 3.51 39.01 7.99
CA LEU A 350 3.42 37.67 7.41
C LEU A 350 2.10 37.44 6.66
N ALA A 351 0.97 37.93 7.20
CA ALA A 351 -0.34 37.84 6.56
C ALA A 351 -0.37 38.55 5.20
N ARG A 352 0.36 39.67 5.06
CA ARG A 352 0.54 40.40 3.79
C ARG A 352 1.46 39.68 2.81
N ARG A 353 2.43 38.91 3.30
CA ARG A 353 3.32 38.06 2.49
C ARG A 353 2.67 36.73 2.09
N GLY A 354 1.46 36.44 2.56
CA GLY A 354 0.74 35.19 2.29
C GLY A 354 1.08 34.02 3.21
N ASP A 355 1.94 34.23 4.22
CA ASP A 355 2.28 33.23 5.23
C ASP A 355 1.25 33.25 6.37
N TRP A 356 0.06 32.73 6.07
CA TRP A 356 -1.09 32.80 6.96
C TRP A 356 -0.96 31.89 8.18
N GLN A 357 -0.29 30.73 8.06
CA GLN A 357 -0.07 29.80 9.18
C GLN A 357 0.75 30.46 10.28
N THR A 358 1.91 31.01 9.90
CA THR A 358 2.79 31.67 10.84
C THR A 358 2.12 32.94 11.39
N ALA A 359 1.39 33.69 10.55
CA ALA A 359 0.64 34.86 10.99
C ALA A 359 -0.41 34.56 12.08
N LEU A 360 -1.20 33.48 11.92
CA LEU A 360 -2.19 33.05 12.91
C LEU A 360 -1.55 32.69 14.25
N ALA A 361 -0.46 31.92 14.22
CA ALA A 361 0.29 31.56 15.42
C ALA A 361 0.85 32.80 16.15
N HIS A 362 1.14 33.88 15.41
CA HIS A 362 1.51 35.17 15.98
C HIS A 362 0.31 35.92 16.56
N TYR A 363 -0.83 35.95 15.88
CA TYR A 363 -2.06 36.57 16.42
C TYR A 363 -2.55 35.87 17.70
N GLN A 364 -2.49 34.54 17.76
CA GLN A 364 -2.82 33.78 18.97
C GLN A 364 -1.92 34.16 20.15
N ARG A 365 -0.60 34.24 19.94
CA ARG A 365 0.36 34.66 20.98
C ARG A 365 0.17 36.11 21.42
N ALA A 366 -0.35 36.98 20.54
CA ALA A 366 -0.73 38.35 20.86
C ALA A 366 -2.11 38.47 21.52
N GLY A 367 -2.92 37.41 21.59
CA GLY A 367 -4.34 37.53 21.95
C GLY A 367 -5.15 38.39 20.97
N ALA A 368 -4.69 38.52 19.72
CA ALA A 368 -5.32 39.30 18.65
C ALA A 368 -6.42 38.48 17.95
N VAL A 369 -7.49 38.21 18.70
CA VAL A 369 -8.54 37.26 18.33
C VAL A 369 -9.32 37.69 17.08
N ALA A 370 -9.63 38.98 16.96
CA ALA A 370 -10.41 39.50 15.82
C ALA A 370 -9.61 39.42 14.52
N GLU A 371 -8.32 39.74 14.56
CA GLU A 371 -7.41 39.67 13.42
C GLU A 371 -7.19 38.22 12.97
N ALA A 372 -7.09 37.28 13.91
CA ALA A 372 -7.02 35.85 13.61
C ALA A 372 -8.30 35.35 12.90
N ALA A 373 -9.49 35.72 13.40
CA ALA A 373 -10.76 35.33 12.79
C ALA A 373 -10.95 35.95 11.39
N ALA A 374 -10.58 37.22 11.22
CA ALA A 374 -10.63 37.89 9.92
C ALA A 374 -9.67 37.25 8.89
N LEU A 375 -8.46 36.88 9.31
CA LEU A 375 -7.51 36.16 8.47
C LEU A 375 -8.06 34.78 8.10
N ALA A 376 -8.61 34.05 9.06
CA ALA A 376 -9.21 32.73 8.85
C ALA A 376 -10.36 32.78 7.84
N ALA A 377 -11.28 33.73 7.98
CA ALA A 377 -12.38 33.93 7.05
C ALA A 377 -11.90 34.24 5.62
N ARG A 378 -10.80 34.99 5.49
CA ARG A 378 -10.20 35.33 4.19
C ARG A 378 -9.57 34.12 3.49
N ILE A 379 -8.94 33.20 4.22
CA ILE A 379 -8.23 32.04 3.64
C ILE A 379 -9.13 30.80 3.46
N ALA A 380 -10.22 30.70 4.23
CA ALA A 380 -11.09 29.51 4.24
C ALA A 380 -11.59 29.07 2.85
N PRO A 381 -12.00 29.97 1.93
CA PRO A 381 -12.43 29.56 0.59
C PRO A 381 -11.31 28.91 -0.24
N GLU A 382 -10.05 29.30 -0.03
CA GLU A 382 -8.89 28.69 -0.69
C GLU A 382 -8.60 27.30 -0.12
N LEU A 383 -8.66 27.16 1.22
CA LEU A 383 -8.46 25.88 1.90
C LEU A 383 -9.53 24.86 1.49
N GLU A 384 -10.79 25.27 1.43
CA GLU A 384 -11.90 24.41 0.97
C GLU A 384 -11.71 23.98 -0.49
N ARG A 385 -11.40 24.92 -1.41
CA ARG A 385 -11.13 24.58 -2.82
C ARG A 385 -9.94 23.63 -2.97
N GLY A 386 -8.93 23.75 -2.11
CA GLY A 386 -7.76 22.88 -2.07
C GLY A 386 -7.98 21.55 -1.33
N GLY A 387 -9.18 21.28 -0.80
CA GLY A 387 -9.49 20.07 -0.03
C GLY A 387 -8.71 19.97 1.29
N ARG A 388 -8.22 21.09 1.83
CA ARG A 388 -7.46 21.17 3.09
C ARG A 388 -8.40 21.20 4.30
N TRP A 389 -9.23 20.17 4.41
CA TRP A 389 -10.32 20.08 5.38
C TRP A 389 -9.81 20.07 6.82
N ARG A 390 -8.72 19.35 7.10
CA ARG A 390 -8.16 19.26 8.45
C ARG A 390 -7.60 20.60 8.90
N THR A 391 -6.83 21.27 8.03
CA THR A 391 -6.36 22.63 8.31
C THR A 391 -7.52 23.57 8.57
N LEU A 392 -8.57 23.54 7.73
CA LEU A 392 -9.72 24.43 7.89
C LEU A 392 -10.50 24.18 9.20
N ALA A 393 -10.74 22.92 9.56
CA ALA A 393 -11.42 22.58 10.81
C ALA A 393 -10.57 22.98 12.03
N SER A 394 -9.26 22.70 12.01
CA SER A 394 -8.34 23.02 13.11
C SER A 394 -8.20 24.54 13.29
N LEU A 395 -8.08 25.27 12.18
CA LEU A 395 -8.04 26.73 12.17
C LEU A 395 -9.21 27.34 12.94
N VAL A 396 -10.43 26.86 12.68
CA VAL A 396 -11.63 27.39 13.33
C VAL A 396 -11.80 26.85 14.75
N ALA A 397 -11.32 25.64 15.03
CA ALA A 397 -11.35 25.04 16.36
C ALA A 397 -10.52 25.81 17.40
N GLU A 398 -9.45 26.48 16.95
CA GLU A 398 -8.54 27.28 17.77
C GLU A 398 -8.98 28.74 17.95
N LEU A 399 -9.99 29.21 17.20
CA LEU A 399 -10.52 30.56 17.34
C LEU A 399 -11.45 30.68 18.55
N ASP A 400 -11.50 31.88 19.11
CA ASP A 400 -12.55 32.24 20.06
C ASP A 400 -13.94 32.13 19.42
N ARG A 401 -14.91 31.64 20.21
CA ARG A 401 -16.26 31.36 19.74
C ARG A 401 -16.98 32.62 19.25
N ASP A 402 -16.90 33.72 19.99
CA ASP A 402 -17.62 34.95 19.64
C ASP A 402 -16.96 35.62 18.42
N ALA A 403 -15.63 35.58 18.32
CA ALA A 403 -14.92 36.10 17.15
C ALA A 403 -15.18 35.27 15.88
N ALA A 404 -15.22 33.94 15.96
CA ALA A 404 -15.63 33.10 14.85
C ALA A 404 -17.11 33.31 14.46
N GLY A 405 -17.98 33.55 15.44
CA GLY A 405 -19.40 33.91 15.24
C GLY A 405 -19.61 35.21 14.45
N ALA A 406 -18.63 36.11 14.42
CA ALA A 406 -18.66 37.29 13.55
C ALA A 406 -18.58 36.93 12.05
N TYR A 407 -18.17 35.70 11.71
CA TYR A 407 -18.03 35.19 10.34
C TYR A 407 -18.79 33.86 10.15
N PRO A 408 -20.13 33.88 10.01
CA PRO A 408 -20.92 32.65 9.89
C PRO A 408 -20.57 31.75 8.69
N ASP A 409 -20.14 32.34 7.56
CA ASP A 409 -19.67 31.57 6.39
C ASP A 409 -18.42 30.73 6.72
N LEU A 410 -17.50 31.26 7.53
CA LEU A 410 -16.33 30.51 8.01
C LEU A 410 -16.77 29.30 8.84
N LEU A 411 -17.73 29.48 9.75
CA LEU A 411 -18.27 28.42 10.58
C LEU A 411 -19.02 27.35 9.75
N VAL A 412 -19.77 27.76 8.72
CA VAL A 412 -20.44 26.84 7.79
C VAL A 412 -19.42 25.96 7.04
N ARG A 413 -18.35 26.56 6.53
CA ARG A 413 -17.25 25.80 5.88
C ARG A 413 -16.54 24.88 6.86
N ALA A 414 -16.35 25.32 8.12
CA ALA A 414 -15.79 24.49 9.17
C ALA A 414 -16.70 23.30 9.54
N CYS A 415 -18.03 23.47 9.55
CA CYS A 415 -18.98 22.37 9.73
C CYS A 415 -18.78 21.30 8.65
N ARG A 416 -18.71 21.74 7.39
CA ARG A 416 -18.45 20.85 6.26
C ARG A 416 -17.11 20.14 6.43
N ALA A 417 -16.03 20.88 6.66
CA ALA A 417 -14.70 20.34 6.86
C ALA A 417 -14.65 19.29 7.99
N ALA A 418 -15.26 19.58 9.13
CA ALA A 418 -15.35 18.66 10.27
C ALA A 418 -16.10 17.37 9.93
N ILE A 419 -17.17 17.45 9.14
CA ILE A 419 -17.91 16.27 8.65
C ILE A 419 -17.07 15.46 7.67
N MET A 420 -16.35 16.12 6.75
CA MET A 420 -15.48 15.44 5.78
C MET A 420 -14.39 14.61 6.48
N ILE A 421 -13.78 15.17 7.53
CA ILE A 421 -12.75 14.49 8.33
C ILE A 421 -13.31 13.55 9.40
N GLY A 422 -14.63 13.36 9.45
CA GLY A 422 -15.31 12.49 10.42
C GLY A 422 -15.35 13.01 11.87
N ASN A 423 -14.89 14.23 12.14
CA ASN A 423 -14.94 14.85 13.46
C ASN A 423 -16.32 15.48 13.73
N LEU A 424 -17.29 14.62 14.03
CA LEU A 424 -18.67 15.02 14.28
C LEU A 424 -18.83 15.93 15.51
N CYS A 425 -17.93 15.83 16.50
CA CYS A 425 -17.96 16.67 17.70
C CYS A 425 -17.67 18.14 17.38
N ASP A 426 -16.61 18.41 16.61
CA ASP A 426 -16.34 19.76 16.16
C ASP A 426 -17.38 20.25 15.16
N GLY A 427 -17.86 19.37 14.28
CA GLY A 427 -18.98 19.70 13.39
C GLY A 427 -20.21 20.16 14.16
N GLU A 428 -20.55 19.51 15.28
CA GLU A 428 -21.67 19.88 16.13
C GLU A 428 -21.43 21.23 16.83
N ARG A 429 -20.22 21.42 17.38
CA ARG A 429 -19.81 22.69 18.01
C ARG A 429 -19.92 23.86 17.04
N PHE A 430 -19.43 23.68 15.81
CA PHE A 430 -19.51 24.71 14.77
C PHE A 430 -20.96 24.96 14.33
N ALA A 431 -21.78 23.91 14.16
CA ALA A 431 -23.16 24.06 13.73
C ALA A 431 -24.02 24.80 14.77
N LEU A 432 -23.78 24.55 16.06
CA LEU A 432 -24.39 25.33 17.16
C LEU A 432 -23.93 26.80 17.14
N ALA A 433 -22.67 27.06 16.81
CA ALA A 433 -22.16 28.43 16.68
C ALA A 433 -22.77 29.17 15.48
N VAL A 434 -22.96 28.49 14.34
CA VAL A 434 -23.70 29.02 13.17
C VAL A 434 -25.13 29.38 13.56
N GLN A 435 -25.81 28.47 14.24
CA GLN A 435 -27.20 28.66 14.70
C GLN A 435 -27.33 29.90 15.60
N GLU A 436 -26.47 30.00 16.62
CA GLU A 436 -26.47 31.11 17.57
C GLU A 436 -26.10 32.43 16.90
N ALA A 437 -25.11 32.44 16.00
CA ALA A 437 -24.73 33.62 15.23
C ALA A 437 -25.89 34.12 14.35
N GLY A 438 -26.58 33.21 13.66
CA GLY A 438 -27.77 33.55 12.87
C GLY A 438 -28.87 34.17 13.72
N ARG A 439 -29.18 33.57 14.88
CA ARG A 439 -30.19 34.09 15.82
C ARG A 439 -29.84 35.48 16.34
N ARG A 440 -28.60 35.70 16.81
CA ARG A 440 -28.15 36.99 17.35
C ARG A 440 -28.19 38.10 16.31
N ARG A 441 -27.91 37.78 15.04
CA ARG A 441 -27.87 38.75 13.93
C ARG A 441 -29.23 38.93 13.26
N GLY A 442 -30.23 38.13 13.60
CA GLY A 442 -31.53 38.12 12.93
C GLY A 442 -31.46 37.62 11.48
N GLU A 443 -30.53 36.70 11.20
CA GLU A 443 -30.29 36.13 9.87
C GLU A 443 -30.88 34.70 9.80
N PRO A 444 -32.14 34.52 9.35
CA PRO A 444 -32.83 33.23 9.41
C PRO A 444 -32.14 32.14 8.58
N VAL A 445 -31.61 32.50 7.41
CA VAL A 445 -30.88 31.56 6.53
C VAL A 445 -29.62 31.03 7.21
N THR A 446 -28.88 31.90 7.91
CA THR A 446 -27.70 31.53 8.69
C THR A 446 -28.09 30.59 9.84
N GLU A 447 -29.16 30.90 10.58
CA GLU A 447 -29.67 30.00 11.62
C GLU A 447 -30.08 28.64 11.05
N GLY A 448 -30.73 28.64 9.87
CA GLY A 448 -31.13 27.45 9.14
C GLY A 448 -29.97 26.53 8.76
N TRP A 449 -28.82 27.08 8.35
CA TRP A 449 -27.61 26.29 8.10
C TRP A 449 -27.13 25.53 9.34
N GLY A 450 -27.20 26.16 10.52
CA GLY A 450 -26.88 25.49 11.78
C GLY A 450 -27.77 24.26 12.00
N TYR A 451 -29.09 24.40 11.80
CA TYR A 451 -30.03 23.27 11.89
C TYR A 451 -29.76 22.19 10.84
N ALA A 452 -29.45 22.56 9.60
CA ALA A 452 -29.18 21.60 8.53
C ALA A 452 -27.95 20.73 8.82
N TYR A 453 -26.85 21.33 9.29
CA TYR A 453 -25.64 20.59 9.66
C TYR A 453 -25.84 19.74 10.92
N LEU A 454 -26.55 20.24 11.94
CA LEU A 454 -26.93 19.43 13.09
C LEU A 454 -27.78 18.23 12.67
N GLY A 455 -28.74 18.43 11.75
CA GLY A 455 -29.54 17.37 11.18
C GLY A 455 -28.68 16.30 10.48
N ASN A 456 -27.73 16.72 9.65
CA ASN A 456 -26.78 15.81 8.99
C ASN A 456 -25.95 15.02 10.03
N ILE A 457 -25.40 15.68 11.05
CA ILE A 457 -24.60 15.04 12.10
C ILE A 457 -25.43 14.01 12.87
N ARG A 458 -26.68 14.34 13.25
CA ARG A 458 -27.58 13.38 13.91
C ARG A 458 -27.90 12.19 13.03
N ARG A 459 -28.08 12.40 11.72
CA ARG A 459 -28.27 11.31 10.75
C ARG A 459 -27.04 10.40 10.69
N LEU A 460 -25.83 10.97 10.64
CA LEU A 460 -24.58 10.21 10.65
C LEU A 460 -24.36 9.44 11.96
N GLN A 461 -24.91 9.93 13.08
CA GLN A 461 -24.95 9.24 14.38
C GLN A 461 -26.10 8.20 14.49
N GLY A 462 -26.90 8.00 13.44
CA GLY A 462 -28.06 7.09 13.46
C GLY A 462 -29.32 7.64 14.16
N ARG A 463 -29.27 8.86 14.71
CA ARG A 463 -30.38 9.53 15.41
C ARG A 463 -31.34 10.19 14.42
N THR A 464 -31.94 9.39 13.54
CA THR A 464 -32.69 9.86 12.36
C THR A 464 -33.94 10.66 12.69
N ARG A 465 -34.66 10.34 13.78
CA ARG A 465 -35.87 11.10 14.18
C ARG A 465 -35.53 12.53 14.59
N GLU A 466 -34.46 12.70 15.34
CA GLU A 466 -33.94 14.02 15.72
C GLU A 466 -33.40 14.77 14.51
N ALA A 467 -32.73 14.05 13.60
CA ALA A 467 -32.27 14.62 12.33
C ALA A 467 -33.44 15.25 11.54
N VAL A 468 -34.55 14.51 11.35
CA VAL A 468 -35.73 15.01 10.63
C VAL A 468 -36.29 16.28 11.30
N ALA A 469 -36.46 16.27 12.63
CA ALA A 469 -36.98 17.44 13.35
C ALA A 469 -36.08 18.69 13.22
N LEU A 470 -34.75 18.52 13.19
CA LEU A 470 -33.80 19.61 12.94
C LEU A 470 -33.89 20.09 11.48
N LEU A 471 -34.01 19.16 10.52
CA LEU A 471 -34.12 19.49 9.10
C LEU A 471 -35.43 20.20 8.77
N ASP A 472 -36.54 19.87 9.44
CA ASP A 472 -37.81 20.59 9.31
C ASP A 472 -37.66 22.07 9.75
N ARG A 473 -36.89 22.33 10.82
CA ARG A 473 -36.57 23.71 11.24
C ARG A 473 -35.66 24.41 10.23
N ALA A 474 -34.70 23.70 9.65
CA ALA A 474 -33.86 24.26 8.59
C ALA A 474 -34.69 24.67 7.38
N LEU A 475 -35.62 23.80 6.94
CA LEU A 475 -36.54 24.06 5.82
C LEU A 475 -37.46 25.25 6.09
N ALA A 476 -37.98 25.40 7.31
CA ALA A 476 -38.82 26.54 7.69
C ALA A 476 -38.09 27.89 7.62
N LEU A 477 -36.76 27.89 7.70
CA LEU A 477 -35.91 29.08 7.62
C LEU A 477 -35.23 29.23 6.24
N ALA A 478 -35.39 28.23 5.37
CA ALA A 478 -34.73 28.19 4.07
C ALA A 478 -35.57 28.92 3.00
N PRO A 479 -34.94 29.67 2.09
CA PRO A 479 -35.58 30.07 0.85
C PRO A 479 -35.94 28.81 0.05
N GLU A 480 -37.18 28.71 -0.45
CA GLU A 480 -37.72 27.49 -1.09
C GLU A 480 -36.80 26.88 -2.17
N GLU A 481 -36.06 27.71 -2.92
CA GLU A 481 -35.17 27.27 -4.00
C GLU A 481 -33.67 27.50 -3.71
N GLY A 482 -33.32 27.74 -2.45
CA GLY A 482 -31.93 27.99 -2.04
C GLY A 482 -31.12 26.72 -1.76
N MET A 483 -29.79 26.86 -1.76
CA MET A 483 -28.85 25.77 -1.43
C MET A 483 -29.13 25.11 -0.07
N LEU A 484 -29.59 25.90 0.91
CA LEU A 484 -29.99 25.39 2.23
C LEU A 484 -31.17 24.42 2.13
N ALA A 485 -32.21 24.78 1.37
CA ALA A 485 -33.38 23.92 1.17
C ALA A 485 -32.99 22.63 0.43
N ALA A 486 -32.16 22.74 -0.60
CA ALA A 486 -31.66 21.60 -1.36
C ALA A 486 -30.92 20.60 -0.45
N GLN A 487 -29.99 21.09 0.37
CA GLN A 487 -29.25 20.27 1.32
C GLN A 487 -30.17 19.67 2.40
N ALA A 488 -31.08 20.46 2.96
CA ALA A 488 -32.00 19.98 3.99
C ALA A 488 -32.91 18.85 3.46
N HIS A 489 -33.49 19.02 2.27
CA HIS A 489 -34.27 17.99 1.59
C HIS A 489 -33.44 16.72 1.31
N ARG A 490 -32.19 16.85 0.86
CA ARG A 490 -31.32 15.69 0.61
C ARG A 490 -31.04 14.90 1.88
N GLN A 491 -30.65 15.58 2.95
CA GLN A 491 -30.37 14.94 4.23
C GLN A 491 -31.63 14.32 4.84
N ARG A 492 -32.79 14.95 4.65
CA ARG A 492 -34.09 14.44 5.13
C ARG A 492 -34.47 13.18 4.37
N GLY A 493 -34.35 13.19 3.05
CA GLY A 493 -34.54 12.00 2.22
C GLY A 493 -33.63 10.85 2.63
N ALA A 494 -32.33 11.13 2.87
CA ALA A 494 -31.39 10.12 3.37
C ALA A 494 -31.78 9.57 4.76
N ALA A 495 -32.32 10.40 5.66
CA ALA A 495 -32.82 9.95 6.96
C ALA A 495 -34.08 9.08 6.83
N LEU A 496 -35.00 9.43 5.92
CA LEU A 496 -36.23 8.68 5.65
C LEU A 496 -35.94 7.28 5.06
N ILE A 497 -34.92 7.16 4.19
CA ILE A 497 -34.43 5.85 3.69
C ILE A 497 -34.05 4.91 4.84
N VAL A 498 -33.43 5.45 5.89
CA VAL A 498 -33.02 4.65 7.07
C VAL A 498 -34.22 4.30 7.94
N GLN A 499 -35.25 5.16 7.99
CA GLN A 499 -36.49 4.92 8.72
C GLN A 499 -37.47 3.99 8.01
N GLY A 500 -37.23 3.68 6.74
CA GLY A 500 -38.10 2.82 5.92
C GLY A 500 -39.25 3.56 5.21
N ASP A 501 -39.34 4.89 5.33
CA ASP A 501 -40.30 5.70 4.57
C ASP A 501 -39.72 6.04 3.19
N PHE A 502 -39.74 5.06 2.29
CA PHE A 502 -39.15 5.20 0.96
C PHE A 502 -39.93 6.17 0.06
N ALA A 503 -41.26 6.22 0.19
CA ALA A 503 -42.09 7.14 -0.59
C ALA A 503 -41.83 8.60 -0.19
N GLY A 504 -41.76 8.88 1.12
CA GLY A 504 -41.34 10.18 1.63
C GLY A 504 -39.91 10.53 1.20
N ALA A 505 -38.99 9.58 1.23
CA ALA A 505 -37.62 9.79 0.78
C ALA A 505 -37.54 10.20 -0.70
N VAL A 506 -38.26 9.51 -1.59
CA VAL A 506 -38.28 9.83 -3.03
C VAL A 506 -38.79 11.25 -3.27
N ALA A 507 -39.87 11.65 -2.58
CA ALA A 507 -40.44 13.00 -2.71
C ALA A 507 -39.42 14.09 -2.31
N GLU A 508 -38.73 13.90 -1.18
CA GLU A 508 -37.74 14.85 -0.68
C GLU A 508 -36.49 14.91 -1.57
N LEU A 509 -35.98 13.76 -2.03
CA LEU A 509 -34.80 13.72 -2.88
C LEU A 509 -35.06 14.30 -4.28
N ARG A 510 -36.26 14.14 -4.85
CA ARG A 510 -36.63 14.79 -6.13
C ARG A 510 -36.63 16.32 -6.01
N ARG A 511 -37.09 16.86 -4.88
CA ARG A 511 -37.01 18.32 -4.59
C ARG A 511 -35.55 18.77 -4.54
N ALA A 512 -34.73 18.05 -3.77
CA ALA A 512 -33.30 18.35 -3.67
C ALA A 512 -32.59 18.32 -5.03
N LEU A 513 -32.83 17.27 -5.83
CA LEU A 513 -32.22 17.11 -7.16
C LEU A 513 -32.58 18.27 -8.09
N THR A 514 -33.86 18.66 -8.12
CA THR A 514 -34.33 19.80 -8.92
C THR A 514 -33.59 21.09 -8.55
N SER A 515 -33.34 21.32 -7.26
CA SER A 515 -32.58 22.48 -6.80
C SER A 515 -31.10 22.39 -7.17
N PHE A 516 -30.45 21.24 -6.99
CA PHE A 516 -29.03 21.06 -7.35
C PHE A 516 -28.78 21.22 -8.85
N ASP A 517 -29.69 20.72 -9.70
CA ASP A 517 -29.60 20.91 -11.15
C ASP A 517 -29.68 22.39 -11.55
N ARG A 518 -30.57 23.17 -10.92
CA ARG A 518 -30.66 24.61 -11.16
C ARG A 518 -29.44 25.38 -10.65
N LEU A 519 -28.87 24.94 -9.53
CA LEU A 519 -27.68 25.55 -8.91
C LEU A 519 -26.37 25.14 -9.61
N GLY A 520 -26.41 24.13 -10.49
CA GLY A 520 -25.22 23.61 -11.18
C GLY A 520 -24.29 22.78 -10.29
N ASP A 521 -24.79 22.21 -9.19
CA ASP A 521 -24.01 21.36 -8.27
C ASP A 521 -24.09 19.89 -8.73
N ASP A 522 -23.33 19.56 -9.78
CA ASP A 522 -23.33 18.22 -10.38
C ASP A 522 -22.91 17.12 -9.39
N TYR A 523 -22.09 17.44 -8.38
CA TYR A 523 -21.65 16.49 -7.36
C TYR A 523 -22.78 16.12 -6.40
N GLU A 524 -23.47 17.11 -5.83
CA GLU A 524 -24.60 16.86 -4.94
C GLU A 524 -25.80 16.27 -5.72
N ALA A 525 -25.97 16.64 -6.99
CA ALA A 525 -26.95 16.02 -7.87
C ALA A 525 -26.67 14.52 -8.06
N ALA A 526 -25.44 14.14 -8.39
CA ALA A 526 -25.06 12.73 -8.59
C ALA A 526 -25.26 11.88 -7.32
N LEU A 527 -24.93 12.42 -6.13
CA LEU A 527 -25.21 11.77 -4.85
C LEU A 527 -26.71 11.62 -4.58
N THR A 528 -27.50 12.62 -4.97
CA THR A 528 -28.96 12.61 -4.79
C THR A 528 -29.63 11.59 -5.72
N GLU A 529 -29.18 11.47 -6.97
CA GLU A 529 -29.63 10.45 -7.92
C GLU A 529 -29.31 9.04 -7.40
N TRP A 530 -28.11 8.81 -6.84
CA TRP A 530 -27.80 7.53 -6.20
C TRP A 530 -28.76 7.23 -5.03
N ALA A 531 -29.00 8.21 -4.15
CA ALA A 531 -29.93 8.04 -3.04
C ALA A 531 -31.38 7.78 -3.50
N LEU A 532 -31.82 8.41 -4.60
CA LEU A 532 -33.11 8.11 -5.26
C LEU A 532 -33.15 6.66 -5.74
N GLY A 533 -32.09 6.19 -6.39
CA GLY A 533 -31.96 4.80 -6.79
C GLY A 533 -32.10 3.83 -5.62
N VAL A 534 -31.45 4.13 -4.49
CA VAL A 534 -31.55 3.34 -3.26
C VAL A 534 -32.98 3.34 -2.69
N ALA A 535 -33.64 4.50 -2.65
CA ALA A 535 -35.02 4.62 -2.16
C ALA A 535 -36.00 3.83 -3.05
N CYS A 536 -35.96 4.05 -4.36
CA CYS A 536 -36.81 3.34 -5.34
C CYS A 536 -36.55 1.82 -5.30
N SER A 537 -35.30 1.39 -5.20
CA SER A 537 -34.94 -0.04 -5.11
C SER A 537 -35.58 -0.70 -3.88
N ARG A 538 -35.51 -0.04 -2.71
CA ARG A 538 -36.10 -0.55 -1.47
C ARG A 538 -37.63 -0.48 -1.46
N ALA A 539 -38.22 0.50 -2.15
CA ALA A 539 -39.67 0.60 -2.36
C ALA A 539 -40.24 -0.49 -3.30
N GLY A 540 -39.38 -1.13 -4.10
CA GLY A 540 -39.76 -2.10 -5.12
C GLY A 540 -39.96 -1.50 -6.52
N GLU A 541 -39.64 -0.22 -6.71
CA GLU A 541 -39.70 0.49 -8.00
C GLU A 541 -38.42 0.24 -8.82
N LEU A 542 -38.18 -1.03 -9.16
CA LEU A 542 -36.90 -1.50 -9.70
C LEU A 542 -36.48 -0.83 -11.02
N ARG A 543 -37.45 -0.49 -11.89
CA ARG A 543 -37.16 0.20 -13.17
C ARG A 543 -36.73 1.65 -12.94
N GLU A 544 -37.39 2.36 -12.04
CA GLU A 544 -36.99 3.73 -11.68
C GLU A 544 -35.62 3.72 -11.00
N ALA A 545 -35.36 2.76 -10.11
CA ALA A 545 -34.06 2.61 -9.47
C ALA A 545 -32.92 2.49 -10.49
N ALA A 546 -33.08 1.61 -11.50
CA ALA A 546 -32.10 1.45 -12.57
C ALA A 546 -31.91 2.72 -13.41
N ALA A 547 -32.97 3.51 -13.63
CA ALA A 547 -32.85 4.78 -14.34
C ALA A 547 -32.04 5.81 -13.54
N TRP A 548 -32.30 5.93 -12.23
CA TRP A 548 -31.54 6.83 -11.35
C TRP A 548 -30.07 6.45 -11.23
N TYR A 549 -29.75 5.16 -11.08
CA TYR A 549 -28.36 4.70 -11.06
C TYR A 549 -27.61 4.99 -12.37
N ARG A 550 -28.31 4.92 -13.52
CA ARG A 550 -27.71 5.27 -14.83
C ARG A 550 -27.44 6.77 -14.94
N SER A 551 -28.38 7.61 -14.51
CA SER A 551 -28.20 9.07 -14.46
C SER A 551 -26.99 9.42 -13.58
N SER A 552 -26.91 8.83 -12.39
CA SER A 552 -25.79 9.03 -11.46
C SER A 552 -24.46 8.56 -12.06
N LEU A 553 -24.43 7.40 -12.73
CA LEU A 553 -23.24 6.89 -13.43
C LEU A 553 -22.71 7.89 -14.46
N GLU A 554 -23.58 8.43 -15.31
CA GLU A 554 -23.21 9.41 -16.34
C GLU A 554 -22.60 10.68 -15.72
N ARG A 555 -23.13 11.14 -14.57
CA ARG A 555 -22.55 12.28 -13.84
C ARG A 555 -21.19 11.95 -13.25
N TRP A 556 -21.03 10.79 -12.60
CA TRP A 556 -19.75 10.38 -12.02
C TRP A 556 -18.66 10.19 -13.08
N GLN A 557 -19.03 9.72 -14.27
CA GLN A 557 -18.14 9.66 -15.43
C GLN A 557 -17.70 11.06 -15.89
N ARG A 558 -18.63 12.04 -15.97
CA ARG A 558 -18.27 13.44 -16.27
C ARG A 558 -17.38 14.07 -15.20
N LEU A 559 -17.60 13.71 -13.93
CA LEU A 559 -16.82 14.17 -12.78
C LEU A 559 -15.46 13.43 -12.64
N GLY A 560 -15.25 12.33 -13.36
CA GLY A 560 -14.01 11.56 -13.31
C GLY A 560 -13.80 10.77 -12.02
N ASP A 561 -14.87 10.43 -11.28
CA ASP A 561 -14.77 9.62 -10.06
C ASP A 561 -14.94 8.13 -10.35
N ALA A 562 -13.81 7.44 -10.58
CA ALA A 562 -13.81 6.01 -10.91
C ALA A 562 -14.33 5.10 -9.77
N GLY A 563 -14.29 5.57 -8.52
CA GLY A 563 -14.79 4.80 -7.38
C GLY A 563 -16.32 4.80 -7.34
N MET A 564 -16.91 5.99 -7.52
CA MET A 564 -18.35 6.13 -7.67
C MET A 564 -18.85 5.54 -8.98
N GLU A 565 -18.08 5.58 -10.07
CA GLU A 565 -18.40 4.85 -11.30
C GLU A 565 -18.55 3.35 -11.05
N ALA A 566 -17.57 2.73 -10.35
CA ALA A 566 -17.62 1.32 -10.00
C ALA A 566 -18.81 1.00 -9.07
N GLU A 567 -19.11 1.87 -8.10
CA GLU A 567 -20.28 1.71 -7.22
C GLU A 567 -21.60 1.82 -8.00
N MET A 568 -21.72 2.74 -8.97
CA MET A 568 -22.93 2.84 -9.79
C MET A 568 -23.09 1.62 -10.70
N LEU A 569 -22.00 1.08 -11.25
CA LEU A 569 -22.01 -0.18 -12.00
C LEU A 569 -22.45 -1.36 -11.11
N ASN A 570 -22.02 -1.40 -9.84
CA ASN A 570 -22.53 -2.36 -8.85
C ASN A 570 -24.05 -2.22 -8.67
N CYS A 571 -24.54 -1.02 -8.42
CA CYS A 571 -25.97 -0.74 -8.23
C CYS A 571 -26.81 -1.11 -9.47
N LEU A 572 -26.33 -0.80 -10.67
CA LEU A 572 -26.96 -1.20 -11.93
C LEU A 572 -26.96 -2.71 -12.11
N GLY A 573 -25.86 -3.38 -11.74
CA GLY A 573 -25.77 -4.84 -11.72
C GLY A 573 -26.85 -5.48 -10.86
N VAL A 574 -26.99 -5.01 -9.62
CA VAL A 574 -28.03 -5.48 -8.68
C VAL A 574 -29.43 -5.19 -9.23
N ALA A 575 -29.70 -3.98 -9.73
CA ALA A 575 -31.01 -3.62 -10.27
C ALA A 575 -31.39 -4.45 -11.51
N SER A 576 -30.42 -4.74 -12.39
CA SER A 576 -30.62 -5.63 -13.53
C SER A 576 -30.90 -7.07 -13.10
N ALA A 577 -30.21 -7.56 -12.06
CA ALA A 577 -30.44 -8.89 -11.49
C ALA A 577 -31.85 -9.00 -10.88
N ASP A 578 -32.29 -8.00 -10.13
CA ASP A 578 -33.63 -7.92 -9.54
C ASP A 578 -34.72 -7.90 -10.63
N LEU A 579 -34.44 -7.32 -11.80
CA LEU A 579 -35.31 -7.32 -12.99
C LEU A 579 -35.20 -8.61 -13.83
N GLY A 580 -34.42 -9.60 -13.40
CA GLY A 580 -34.24 -10.88 -14.09
C GLY A 580 -33.34 -10.82 -15.33
N ARG A 581 -32.62 -9.71 -15.56
CA ARG A 581 -31.70 -9.50 -16.68
C ARG A 581 -30.28 -9.88 -16.27
N LEU A 582 -30.05 -11.18 -16.08
CA LEU A 582 -28.82 -11.71 -15.47
C LEU A 582 -27.56 -11.45 -16.31
N ASP A 583 -27.67 -11.45 -17.64
CA ASP A 583 -26.52 -11.17 -18.52
C ASP A 583 -26.10 -9.69 -18.44
N GLU A 584 -27.07 -8.77 -18.50
CA GLU A 584 -26.83 -7.33 -18.28
C GLU A 584 -26.24 -7.08 -16.88
N ALA A 585 -26.78 -7.77 -15.87
CA ALA A 585 -26.29 -7.68 -14.49
C ALA A 585 -24.82 -8.11 -14.39
N ARG A 586 -24.48 -9.27 -14.97
CA ARG A 586 -23.12 -9.79 -14.97
C ARG A 586 -22.16 -8.85 -15.71
N ALA A 587 -22.54 -8.36 -16.89
CA ALA A 587 -21.68 -7.45 -17.66
C ALA A 587 -21.38 -6.16 -16.89
N ALA A 588 -22.40 -5.55 -16.26
CA ALA A 588 -22.22 -4.35 -15.44
C ALA A 588 -21.32 -4.62 -14.23
N LEU A 589 -21.48 -5.77 -13.56
CA LEU A 589 -20.66 -6.14 -12.41
C LEU A 589 -19.21 -6.46 -12.79
N GLU A 590 -18.98 -7.15 -13.91
CA GLU A 590 -17.62 -7.42 -14.42
C GLU A 590 -16.92 -6.11 -14.83
N GLN A 591 -17.64 -5.19 -15.46
CA GLN A 591 -17.12 -3.86 -15.77
C GLN A 591 -16.80 -3.06 -14.50
N GLY A 592 -17.73 -3.04 -13.53
CA GLY A 592 -17.51 -2.40 -12.23
C GLY A 592 -16.33 -3.01 -11.49
N LEU A 593 -16.16 -4.33 -11.54
CA LEU A 593 -15.05 -5.05 -10.91
C LEU A 593 -13.71 -4.68 -11.54
N ALA A 594 -13.66 -4.55 -12.86
CA ALA A 594 -12.48 -4.06 -13.57
C ALA A 594 -12.13 -2.63 -13.12
N ARG A 595 -13.11 -1.72 -13.11
CA ARG A 595 -12.93 -0.34 -12.62
C ARG A 595 -12.49 -0.27 -11.17
N ALA A 596 -13.11 -1.07 -10.30
CA ALA A 596 -12.76 -1.14 -8.90
C ALA A 596 -11.33 -1.64 -8.72
N ARG A 597 -10.85 -2.58 -9.54
CA ARG A 597 -9.45 -3.07 -9.49
C ARG A 597 -8.46 -2.07 -10.09
N GLU A 598 -8.81 -1.43 -11.20
CA GLU A 598 -7.99 -0.39 -11.86
C GLU A 598 -7.75 0.82 -10.94
N GLY A 599 -8.80 1.31 -10.25
CA GLY A 599 -8.67 2.34 -9.20
C GLY A 599 -8.35 1.77 -7.81
N GLY A 600 -8.26 0.45 -7.75
CA GLY A 600 -8.09 -0.45 -6.60
C GLY A 600 -9.00 -0.25 -5.39
N TYR A 601 -10.20 0.32 -5.54
CA TYR A 601 -11.19 0.51 -4.48
C TYR A 601 -11.62 -0.82 -3.83
N PRO A 602 -11.02 -1.25 -2.71
CA PRO A 602 -11.14 -2.64 -2.27
C PRO A 602 -12.46 -2.87 -1.52
N ARG A 603 -13.04 -1.81 -0.94
CA ARG A 603 -14.41 -1.78 -0.42
C ARG A 603 -15.42 -2.05 -1.54
N THR A 604 -15.33 -1.27 -2.63
CA THR A 604 -16.21 -1.39 -3.79
C THR A 604 -15.99 -2.73 -4.51
N GLU A 605 -14.74 -3.20 -4.64
CA GLU A 605 -14.45 -4.55 -5.14
C GLU A 605 -15.13 -5.63 -4.29
N GLY A 606 -15.04 -5.56 -2.96
CA GLY A 606 -15.71 -6.49 -2.06
C GLY A 606 -17.24 -6.50 -2.24
N GLN A 607 -17.85 -5.32 -2.39
CA GLN A 607 -19.29 -5.18 -2.65
C GLN A 607 -19.70 -5.75 -4.02
N ILE A 608 -18.90 -5.51 -5.05
CA ILE A 608 -19.14 -6.05 -6.40
C ILE A 608 -18.97 -7.57 -6.42
N LEU A 609 -17.98 -8.12 -5.71
CA LEU A 609 -17.79 -9.57 -5.59
C LEU A 609 -18.97 -10.24 -4.90
N HIS A 610 -19.57 -9.59 -3.90
CA HIS A 610 -20.84 -10.04 -3.32
C HIS A 610 -21.96 -10.07 -4.37
N SER A 611 -22.21 -8.94 -5.04
CA SER A 611 -23.29 -8.84 -6.04
C SER A 611 -23.11 -9.82 -7.21
N LEU A 612 -21.85 -10.01 -7.66
CA LEU A 612 -21.51 -10.99 -8.69
C LEU A 612 -21.76 -12.42 -8.21
N GLY A 613 -21.48 -12.72 -6.95
CA GLY A 613 -21.80 -14.00 -6.34
C GLY A 613 -23.30 -14.27 -6.33
N GLU A 614 -24.14 -13.29 -5.98
CA GLU A 614 -25.61 -13.42 -6.06
C GLU A 614 -26.09 -13.67 -7.50
N VAL A 615 -25.52 -12.98 -8.50
CA VAL A 615 -25.83 -13.21 -9.91
C VAL A 615 -25.39 -14.61 -10.37
N LEU A 616 -24.22 -15.08 -9.94
CA LEU A 616 -23.74 -16.44 -10.26
C LEU A 616 -24.64 -17.51 -9.64
N LEU A 617 -25.12 -17.32 -8.40
CA LEU A 617 -26.15 -18.19 -7.82
C LEU A 617 -27.44 -18.17 -8.65
N ALA A 618 -27.87 -16.99 -9.11
CA ALA A 618 -29.05 -16.85 -9.96
C ALA A 618 -28.85 -17.39 -11.38
N GLN A 619 -27.62 -17.55 -11.85
CA GLN A 619 -27.25 -18.25 -13.09
C GLN A 619 -27.02 -19.75 -12.88
N GLY A 620 -26.87 -20.20 -11.63
CA GLY A 620 -26.75 -21.61 -11.24
C GLY A 620 -25.31 -22.05 -11.00
N ASP A 621 -24.34 -21.16 -11.12
CA ASP A 621 -22.93 -21.41 -10.87
C ASP A 621 -22.60 -21.27 -9.37
N ALA A 622 -23.05 -22.24 -8.57
CA ALA A 622 -22.81 -22.23 -7.12
C ALA A 622 -21.32 -22.32 -6.75
N GLN A 623 -20.50 -22.97 -7.59
CA GLN A 623 -19.06 -23.08 -7.39
C GLN A 623 -18.35 -21.76 -7.69
N GLY A 624 -18.69 -21.08 -8.80
CA GLY A 624 -18.20 -19.75 -9.11
C GLY A 624 -18.61 -18.73 -8.04
N ALA A 625 -19.87 -18.76 -7.61
CA ALA A 625 -20.39 -17.91 -6.53
C ALA A 625 -19.58 -18.07 -5.24
N ARG A 626 -19.32 -19.32 -4.82
CA ARG A 626 -18.48 -19.61 -3.65
C ARG A 626 -17.11 -18.94 -3.74
N ARG A 627 -16.42 -19.07 -4.88
CA ARG A 627 -15.07 -18.50 -5.07
C ARG A 627 -15.08 -16.98 -4.95
N VAL A 628 -16.05 -16.30 -5.57
CA VAL A 628 -16.13 -14.83 -5.49
C VAL A 628 -16.50 -14.35 -4.08
N PHE A 629 -17.35 -15.09 -3.37
CA PHE A 629 -17.65 -14.79 -1.96
C PHE A 629 -16.43 -14.99 -1.05
N GLU A 630 -15.70 -16.10 -1.18
CA GLU A 630 -14.47 -16.35 -0.41
C GLU A 630 -13.41 -15.26 -0.67
N ARG A 631 -13.23 -14.85 -1.93
CA ARG A 631 -12.33 -13.75 -2.29
C ARG A 631 -12.77 -12.41 -1.72
N GLY A 632 -14.06 -12.09 -1.84
CA GLY A 632 -14.62 -10.86 -1.26
C GLY A 632 -14.47 -10.85 0.27
N LEU A 633 -14.65 -11.99 0.92
CA LEU A 633 -14.52 -12.14 2.37
C LEU A 633 -13.07 -11.92 2.82
N ALA A 634 -12.10 -12.48 2.10
CA ALA A 634 -10.68 -12.25 2.37
C ALA A 634 -10.32 -10.76 2.23
N LEU A 635 -10.78 -10.11 1.15
CA LEU A 635 -10.53 -8.69 0.90
C LEU A 635 -11.15 -7.77 1.96
N THR A 636 -12.40 -8.03 2.35
CA THR A 636 -13.17 -7.13 3.25
C THR A 636 -12.87 -7.35 4.73
N GLN A 637 -12.41 -8.54 5.13
CA GLN A 637 -11.95 -8.82 6.50
C GLN A 637 -10.71 -8.02 6.87
N GLU A 638 -9.77 -7.86 5.94
CA GLU A 638 -8.57 -7.03 6.14
C GLU A 638 -8.92 -5.55 6.36
N LEU A 639 -10.03 -5.08 5.80
CA LEU A 639 -10.48 -3.68 5.88
C LEU A 639 -11.36 -3.36 7.10
N GLY A 640 -11.79 -4.35 7.88
CA GLY A 640 -12.69 -4.15 9.02
C GLY A 640 -14.13 -3.72 8.64
N GLU A 641 -14.54 -3.88 7.37
CA GLU A 641 -15.86 -3.46 6.86
C GLU A 641 -16.97 -4.45 7.26
N LEU A 642 -17.52 -4.25 8.47
CA LEU A 642 -18.48 -5.17 9.09
C LEU A 642 -19.73 -5.43 8.25
N TRP A 643 -20.21 -4.44 7.49
CA TRP A 643 -21.39 -4.58 6.62
C TRP A 643 -21.12 -5.52 5.45
N ALA A 644 -20.05 -5.30 4.69
CA ALA A 644 -19.70 -6.13 3.54
C ALA A 644 -19.38 -7.57 3.97
N VAL A 645 -18.67 -7.76 5.09
CA VAL A 645 -18.35 -9.09 5.62
C VAL A 645 -19.63 -9.87 5.98
N THR A 646 -20.65 -9.22 6.54
CA THR A 646 -21.95 -9.85 6.83
C THR A 646 -22.61 -10.36 5.55
N GLN A 647 -22.68 -9.53 4.51
CA GLN A 647 -23.33 -9.89 3.25
C GLN A 647 -22.58 -11.02 2.53
N LEU A 648 -21.24 -10.95 2.49
CA LEU A 648 -20.41 -12.00 1.90
C LEU A 648 -20.53 -13.33 2.65
N ALA A 649 -20.61 -13.32 3.98
CA ALA A 649 -20.84 -14.52 4.78
C ALA A 649 -22.24 -15.12 4.54
N GLU A 650 -23.25 -14.27 4.35
CA GLU A 650 -24.60 -14.70 3.98
C GLU A 650 -24.63 -15.37 2.60
N GLY A 651 -24.06 -14.73 1.57
CA GLY A 651 -23.96 -15.29 0.23
C GLY A 651 -23.19 -16.61 0.19
N LEU A 652 -22.07 -16.69 0.92
CA LEU A 652 -21.29 -17.92 1.06
C LEU A 652 -22.12 -19.06 1.68
N ALA A 653 -22.97 -18.78 2.66
CA ALA A 653 -23.85 -19.79 3.25
C ALA A 653 -24.80 -20.39 2.20
N LEU A 654 -25.38 -19.56 1.33
CA LEU A 654 -26.25 -20.03 0.24
C LEU A 654 -25.49 -20.88 -0.79
N ALA A 655 -24.29 -20.45 -1.18
CA ALA A 655 -23.44 -21.19 -2.12
C ALA A 655 -23.01 -22.57 -1.57
N LEU A 656 -22.62 -22.63 -0.30
CA LEU A 656 -22.28 -23.88 0.40
C LEU A 656 -23.48 -24.81 0.51
N ALA A 657 -24.68 -24.28 0.79
CA ALA A 657 -25.89 -25.07 0.87
C ALA A 657 -26.30 -25.68 -0.50
N LEU A 658 -26.13 -24.93 -1.59
CA LEU A 658 -26.40 -25.41 -2.95
C LEU A 658 -25.39 -26.46 -3.43
N THR A 659 -24.15 -26.41 -2.94
CA THR A 659 -23.10 -27.41 -3.22
C THR A 659 -23.15 -28.64 -2.30
N GLY A 660 -24.05 -28.65 -1.31
CA GLY A 660 -24.29 -29.78 -0.41
C GLY A 660 -23.49 -29.76 0.90
N GLU A 661 -22.64 -28.75 1.13
CA GLU A 661 -21.82 -28.58 2.34
C GLU A 661 -22.60 -27.96 3.50
N CYS A 662 -23.70 -28.62 3.91
CA CYS A 662 -24.70 -28.07 4.83
C CYS A 662 -24.14 -27.63 6.20
N ALA A 663 -23.13 -28.34 6.74
CA ALA A 663 -22.52 -27.97 8.03
C ALA A 663 -21.77 -26.63 7.95
N LYS A 664 -20.97 -26.42 6.91
CA LYS A 664 -20.26 -25.15 6.68
C LYS A 664 -21.22 -24.02 6.32
N ALA A 665 -22.30 -24.34 5.59
CA ALA A 665 -23.35 -23.39 5.30
C ALA A 665 -24.01 -22.86 6.58
N GLU A 666 -24.32 -23.75 7.54
CA GLU A 666 -24.93 -23.39 8.82
C GLU A 666 -23.96 -22.53 9.66
N GLU A 667 -22.66 -22.86 9.69
CA GLU A 667 -21.61 -22.04 10.33
C GLU A 667 -21.55 -20.62 9.74
N SER A 668 -21.48 -20.51 8.41
CA SER A 668 -21.42 -19.22 7.71
C SER A 668 -22.69 -18.38 7.96
N ALA A 669 -23.86 -19.01 7.96
CA ALA A 669 -25.14 -18.34 8.25
C ALA A 669 -25.22 -17.84 9.70
N HIS A 670 -24.77 -18.63 10.68
CA HIS A 670 -24.68 -18.20 12.07
C HIS A 670 -23.74 -17.01 12.24
N ARG A 671 -22.60 -17.03 11.56
CA ARG A 671 -21.66 -15.92 11.54
C ARG A 671 -22.31 -14.66 10.97
N ALA A 672 -23.01 -14.75 9.84
CA ALA A 672 -23.73 -13.62 9.25
C ALA A 672 -24.76 -13.02 10.22
N VAL A 673 -25.59 -13.83 10.88
CA VAL A 673 -26.56 -13.34 11.89
C VAL A 673 -25.85 -12.66 13.07
N ALA A 674 -24.76 -13.23 13.57
CA ALA A 674 -24.00 -12.64 14.68
C ALA A 674 -23.39 -11.28 14.30
N LEU A 675 -22.87 -11.15 13.08
CA LEU A 675 -22.30 -9.90 12.57
C LEU A 675 -23.40 -8.85 12.29
N ALA A 676 -24.58 -9.27 11.82
CA ALA A 676 -25.73 -8.40 11.62
C ALA A 676 -26.24 -7.81 12.95
N ARG A 677 -26.30 -8.62 14.01
CA ARG A 677 -26.67 -8.16 15.36
C ARG A 677 -25.71 -7.11 15.92
N ARG A 678 -24.40 -7.29 15.71
CA ARG A 678 -23.38 -6.30 16.09
C ARG A 678 -23.53 -4.96 15.37
N GLN A 679 -24.23 -4.93 14.23
CA GLN A 679 -24.50 -3.71 13.47
C GLN A 679 -25.81 -3.04 13.85
N GLU A 680 -26.57 -3.58 14.81
CA GLU A 680 -27.87 -3.06 15.25
C GLU A 680 -28.87 -2.84 14.09
N SER A 681 -28.71 -3.60 13.00
CA SER A 681 -29.54 -3.49 11.81
C SER A 681 -30.63 -4.56 11.80
N ALA A 682 -31.84 -4.18 12.21
CA ALA A 682 -33.00 -5.08 12.22
C ALA A 682 -33.29 -5.68 10.84
N TYR A 683 -33.08 -4.91 9.76
CA TYR A 683 -33.21 -5.38 8.38
C TYR A 683 -32.18 -6.46 8.04
N LEU A 684 -30.89 -6.21 8.28
CA LEU A 684 -29.84 -7.20 7.97
C LEU A 684 -29.97 -8.45 8.83
N GLU A 685 -30.34 -8.29 10.10
CA GLU A 685 -30.61 -9.42 10.99
C GLU A 685 -31.76 -10.27 10.45
N ALA A 686 -32.87 -9.65 10.03
CA ALA A 686 -34.01 -10.37 9.46
C ALA A 686 -33.63 -11.11 8.17
N ARG A 687 -32.84 -10.48 7.29
CA ARG A 687 -32.36 -11.08 6.04
C ARG A 687 -31.43 -12.28 6.29
N CYS A 688 -30.42 -12.10 7.14
CA CYS A 688 -29.49 -13.18 7.53
C CYS A 688 -30.22 -14.33 8.25
N THR A 689 -31.25 -14.00 9.03
CA THR A 689 -32.09 -15.00 9.71
C THR A 689 -32.92 -15.81 8.71
N ALA A 690 -33.42 -15.18 7.63
CA ALA A 690 -34.08 -15.90 6.55
C ALA A 690 -33.13 -16.92 5.89
N THR A 691 -31.91 -16.49 5.58
CA THR A 691 -30.86 -17.35 5.01
C THR A 691 -30.50 -18.50 5.96
N LEU A 692 -30.33 -18.24 7.26
CA LEU A 692 -30.10 -19.29 8.26
C LEU A 692 -31.25 -20.30 8.30
N GLY A 693 -32.49 -19.83 8.33
CA GLY A 693 -33.66 -20.70 8.35
C GLY A 693 -33.78 -21.57 7.09
N ALA A 694 -33.45 -21.01 5.92
CA ALA A 694 -33.40 -21.75 4.66
C ALA A 694 -32.33 -22.86 4.69
N VAL A 695 -31.10 -22.53 5.12
CA VAL A 695 -30.00 -23.49 5.27
C VAL A 695 -30.35 -24.60 6.28
N GLN A 696 -30.94 -24.24 7.42
CA GLN A 696 -31.40 -25.19 8.44
C GLN A 696 -32.47 -26.14 7.90
N ALA A 697 -33.46 -25.63 7.18
CA ALA A 697 -34.50 -26.45 6.56
C ALA A 697 -33.91 -27.44 5.54
N ARG A 698 -32.99 -26.97 4.69
CA ARG A 698 -32.28 -27.82 3.71
C ARG A 698 -31.43 -28.90 4.38
N ALA A 699 -30.82 -28.59 5.51
CA ALA A 699 -30.05 -29.55 6.32
C ALA A 699 -30.94 -30.51 7.14
N GLY A 700 -32.27 -30.44 7.00
CA GLY A 700 -33.20 -31.31 7.73
C GLY A 700 -33.39 -30.95 9.22
N ARG A 701 -33.00 -29.74 9.64
CA ARG A 701 -33.16 -29.29 11.04
C ARG A 701 -34.62 -28.90 11.30
N ARG A 702 -35.21 -29.42 12.38
CA ARG A 702 -36.60 -29.13 12.78
C ARG A 702 -36.88 -27.64 13.02
N GLN A 703 -35.87 -26.88 13.46
CA GLN A 703 -36.01 -25.46 13.79
C GLN A 703 -36.09 -24.53 12.57
N GLY A 704 -35.72 -24.99 11.35
CA GLY A 704 -35.61 -24.12 10.17
C GLY A 704 -36.91 -23.37 9.82
N VAL A 705 -38.07 -24.02 9.94
CA VAL A 705 -39.38 -23.37 9.72
C VAL A 705 -39.66 -22.29 10.77
N ALA A 706 -39.32 -22.51 12.03
CA ALA A 706 -39.51 -21.51 13.08
C ALA A 706 -38.62 -20.27 12.83
N THR A 707 -37.36 -20.49 12.46
CA THR A 707 -36.41 -19.43 12.07
C THR A 707 -36.93 -18.63 10.87
N LEU A 708 -37.47 -19.30 9.83
CA LEU A 708 -38.06 -18.64 8.66
C LEU A 708 -39.31 -17.83 9.00
N ARG A 709 -40.20 -18.32 9.88
CA ARG A 709 -41.37 -17.55 10.34
C ARG A 709 -40.96 -16.25 11.05
N GLN A 710 -39.93 -16.32 11.91
CA GLN A 710 -39.38 -15.12 12.56
C GLN A 710 -38.86 -14.12 11.53
N ALA A 711 -38.11 -14.58 10.54
CA ALA A 711 -37.55 -13.71 9.50
C ALA A 711 -38.65 -13.06 8.63
N VAL A 712 -39.67 -13.82 8.23
CA VAL A 712 -40.81 -13.29 7.45
C VAL A 712 -41.52 -12.17 8.20
N ALA A 713 -41.83 -12.38 9.49
CA ALA A 713 -42.49 -11.36 10.30
C ALA A 713 -41.65 -10.07 10.42
N ALA A 714 -40.34 -10.20 10.61
CA ALA A 714 -39.44 -9.05 10.72
C ALA A 714 -39.28 -8.29 9.39
N LEU A 715 -39.17 -9.00 8.25
CA LEU A 715 -39.08 -8.39 6.92
C LEU A 715 -40.39 -7.69 6.52
N GLU A 716 -41.53 -8.26 6.92
CA GLU A 716 -42.85 -7.66 6.71
C GLU A 716 -43.02 -6.37 7.51
N GLN A 717 -42.60 -6.36 8.78
CA GLN A 717 -42.56 -5.14 9.60
C GLN A 717 -41.61 -4.06 9.05
N ALA A 718 -40.49 -4.48 8.45
CA ALA A 718 -39.51 -3.57 7.85
C ALA A 718 -39.91 -3.05 6.46
N GLY A 719 -41.02 -3.52 5.88
CA GLY A 719 -41.44 -3.13 4.53
C GLY A 719 -40.49 -3.58 3.40
N ALA A 720 -39.60 -4.54 3.68
CA ALA A 720 -38.58 -5.01 2.74
C ALA A 720 -39.16 -6.00 1.71
N ARG A 721 -40.01 -5.52 0.80
CA ARG A 721 -40.82 -6.35 -0.12
C ARG A 721 -40.00 -7.35 -0.94
N ARG A 722 -38.83 -6.95 -1.46
CA ARG A 722 -37.95 -7.82 -2.26
C ARG A 722 -37.46 -9.04 -1.46
N ASP A 723 -36.93 -8.81 -0.26
CA ASP A 723 -36.41 -9.87 0.61
C ASP A 723 -37.55 -10.71 1.21
N LEU A 724 -38.73 -10.11 1.41
CA LEU A 724 -39.93 -10.82 1.87
C LEU A 724 -40.39 -11.90 0.89
N VAL A 725 -40.30 -11.65 -0.43
CA VAL A 725 -40.59 -12.66 -1.47
C VAL A 725 -39.68 -13.88 -1.28
N ARG A 726 -38.35 -13.66 -1.17
CA ARG A 726 -37.36 -14.73 -0.97
C ARG A 726 -37.64 -15.53 0.32
N ALA A 727 -37.87 -14.84 1.44
CA ALA A 727 -38.14 -15.48 2.71
C ALA A 727 -39.44 -16.31 2.70
N ARG A 728 -40.51 -15.82 2.06
CA ARG A 728 -41.77 -16.56 1.91
C ARG A 728 -41.63 -17.78 1.00
N LEU A 729 -40.84 -17.69 -0.06
CA LEU A 729 -40.55 -18.85 -0.94
C LEU A 729 -39.77 -19.93 -0.18
N TRP A 730 -38.72 -19.57 0.59
CA TRP A 730 -38.01 -20.55 1.42
C TRP A 730 -38.91 -21.17 2.50
N LEU A 731 -39.78 -20.38 3.14
CA LEU A 731 -40.74 -20.88 4.11
C LEU A 731 -41.72 -21.87 3.46
N ALA A 732 -42.26 -21.55 2.29
CA ALA A 732 -43.13 -22.44 1.54
C ALA A 732 -42.42 -23.76 1.18
N GLN A 733 -41.16 -23.71 0.73
CA GLN A 733 -40.37 -24.89 0.42
C GLN A 733 -40.10 -25.75 1.66
N ALA A 734 -39.75 -25.12 2.79
CA ALA A 734 -39.52 -25.82 4.05
C ALA A 734 -40.79 -26.50 4.60
N LEU A 735 -41.94 -25.83 4.51
CA LEU A 735 -43.25 -26.38 4.89
C LEU A 735 -43.67 -27.54 3.98
N CYS A 736 -43.43 -27.42 2.67
CA CYS A 736 -43.65 -28.49 1.71
C CYS A 736 -42.84 -29.74 2.08
N GLY A 737 -41.56 -29.57 2.44
CA GLY A 737 -40.70 -30.66 2.90
C GLY A 737 -41.14 -31.33 4.22
N GLN A 738 -41.93 -30.63 5.04
CA GLN A 738 -42.55 -31.19 6.26
C GLN A 738 -43.94 -31.79 6.03
N GLY A 739 -44.47 -31.74 4.80
CA GLY A 739 -45.82 -32.21 4.48
C GLY A 739 -46.94 -31.23 4.84
N ALA A 740 -46.63 -30.00 5.26
CA ALA A 740 -47.60 -28.96 5.60
C ALA A 740 -48.06 -28.20 4.33
N TRP A 741 -48.74 -28.90 3.43
CA TRP A 741 -49.02 -28.42 2.06
C TRP A 741 -49.90 -27.16 2.00
N ASP A 742 -50.99 -27.10 2.77
CA ASP A 742 -51.92 -25.97 2.73
C ASP A 742 -51.26 -24.65 3.19
N GLU A 743 -50.40 -24.73 4.21
CA GLU A 743 -49.62 -23.59 4.69
C GLU A 743 -48.54 -23.19 3.67
N ALA A 744 -47.86 -24.17 3.06
CA ALA A 744 -46.89 -23.92 2.00
C ALA A 744 -47.51 -23.17 0.81
N LEU A 745 -48.71 -23.59 0.37
CA LEU A 745 -49.43 -22.93 -0.72
C LEU A 745 -49.85 -21.49 -0.38
N THR A 746 -50.21 -21.24 0.88
CA THR A 746 -50.55 -19.88 1.34
C THR A 746 -49.36 -18.95 1.17
N HIS A 747 -48.19 -19.35 1.64
CA HIS A 747 -46.97 -18.58 1.48
C HIS A 747 -46.52 -18.43 0.01
N LEU A 748 -46.65 -19.49 -0.80
CA LEU A 748 -46.35 -19.44 -2.23
C LEU A 748 -47.24 -18.43 -2.97
N ARG A 749 -48.56 -18.45 -2.72
CA ARG A 749 -49.50 -17.50 -3.35
C ARG A 749 -49.20 -16.06 -2.98
N THR A 750 -48.90 -15.78 -1.70
CA THR A 750 -48.49 -14.44 -1.28
C THR A 750 -47.18 -14.01 -1.95
N ALA A 751 -46.19 -14.90 -2.05
CA ALA A 751 -44.93 -14.60 -2.73
C ALA A 751 -45.12 -14.31 -4.22
N LEU A 752 -46.00 -15.05 -4.91
CA LEU A 752 -46.31 -14.85 -6.33
C LEU A 752 -47.03 -13.51 -6.59
N ALA A 753 -47.95 -13.12 -5.70
CA ALA A 753 -48.63 -11.83 -5.77
C ALA A 753 -47.65 -10.66 -5.54
N LEU A 754 -46.79 -10.76 -4.53
CA LEU A 754 -45.73 -9.76 -4.29
C LEU A 754 -44.74 -9.67 -5.46
N ALA A 755 -44.36 -10.79 -6.06
CA ALA A 755 -43.49 -10.80 -7.25
C ALA A 755 -44.16 -10.12 -8.47
N GLU A 756 -45.49 -10.27 -8.61
CA GLU A 756 -46.27 -9.60 -9.65
C GLU A 756 -46.35 -8.09 -9.42
N GLU A 757 -46.55 -7.64 -8.17
CA GLU A 757 -46.49 -6.22 -7.79
C GLU A 757 -45.11 -5.60 -8.08
N LEU A 758 -44.02 -6.34 -7.85
CA LEU A 758 -42.65 -5.92 -8.17
C LEU A 758 -42.35 -5.98 -9.68
N GLY A 759 -43.22 -6.61 -10.48
CA GLY A 759 -43.05 -6.79 -11.92
C GLY A 759 -41.87 -7.69 -12.30
N THR A 760 -41.48 -8.63 -11.44
CA THR A 760 -40.33 -9.52 -11.67
C THR A 760 -40.54 -10.91 -11.07
N ASP A 761 -40.17 -11.95 -11.84
CA ASP A 761 -40.15 -13.36 -11.42
C ASP A 761 -38.72 -13.85 -11.13
N ALA A 762 -37.73 -12.94 -11.04
CA ALA A 762 -36.31 -13.29 -10.90
C ALA A 762 -36.04 -14.25 -9.73
N ALA A 763 -36.71 -14.05 -8.59
CA ALA A 763 -36.56 -14.91 -7.42
C ALA A 763 -37.04 -16.35 -7.67
N LEU A 764 -38.04 -16.57 -8.52
CA LEU A 764 -38.61 -17.90 -8.74
C LEU A 764 -37.58 -18.88 -9.31
N ALA A 765 -36.77 -18.46 -10.28
CA ALA A 765 -35.75 -19.34 -10.87
C ALA A 765 -34.69 -19.78 -9.86
N VAL A 766 -34.24 -18.86 -9.00
CA VAL A 766 -33.27 -19.15 -7.92
C VAL A 766 -33.85 -20.16 -6.93
N HIS A 767 -35.10 -19.96 -6.53
CA HIS A 767 -35.79 -20.87 -5.61
C HIS A 767 -36.10 -22.22 -6.26
N ALA A 768 -36.43 -22.27 -7.54
CA ALA A 768 -36.60 -23.53 -8.26
C ALA A 768 -35.31 -24.37 -8.28
N ARG A 769 -34.13 -23.73 -8.39
CA ARG A 769 -32.83 -24.42 -8.24
C ARG A 769 -32.54 -24.86 -6.81
N TRP A 770 -32.99 -24.07 -5.83
CA TRP A 770 -32.89 -24.42 -4.42
C TRP A 770 -33.69 -25.70 -4.12
N ASP A 771 -34.98 -25.70 -4.44
CA ASP A 771 -35.86 -26.87 -4.32
C ASP A 771 -37.06 -26.75 -5.26
N ALA A 772 -37.08 -27.59 -6.29
CA ALA A 772 -38.14 -27.63 -7.30
C ALA A 772 -39.40 -28.41 -6.86
N ALA A 773 -39.41 -29.10 -5.71
CA ALA A 773 -40.51 -29.96 -5.30
C ALA A 773 -41.84 -29.20 -5.17
N LEU A 774 -41.83 -28.10 -4.39
CA LEU A 774 -42.98 -27.21 -4.22
C LEU A 774 -43.53 -26.73 -5.58
N PHE A 775 -42.65 -26.35 -6.50
CA PHE A 775 -43.05 -25.75 -7.77
C PHE A 775 -43.64 -26.79 -8.72
N ARG A 776 -43.07 -28.00 -8.78
CA ARG A 776 -43.62 -29.12 -9.56
C ARG A 776 -45.01 -29.52 -9.06
N GLN A 777 -45.18 -29.60 -7.74
CA GLN A 777 -46.47 -29.94 -7.14
C GLN A 777 -47.52 -28.85 -7.39
N ALA A 778 -47.16 -27.58 -7.20
CA ALA A 778 -48.05 -26.45 -7.48
C ALA A 778 -48.48 -26.38 -8.97
N VAL A 779 -47.58 -26.71 -9.90
CA VAL A 779 -47.90 -26.84 -11.33
C VAL A 779 -48.90 -27.97 -11.57
N GLY A 780 -48.74 -29.11 -10.88
CA GLY A 780 -49.69 -30.24 -10.96
C GLY A 780 -51.09 -29.89 -10.45
N GLU A 781 -51.19 -28.95 -9.51
CA GLU A 781 -52.45 -28.45 -8.94
C GLU A 781 -53.02 -27.23 -9.68
N GLY A 782 -52.39 -26.80 -10.78
CA GLY A 782 -52.90 -25.71 -11.63
C GLY A 782 -52.59 -24.30 -11.10
N ILE A 783 -51.65 -24.13 -10.17
CA ILE A 783 -51.31 -22.84 -9.57
C ILE A 783 -50.21 -22.16 -10.39
N ALA A 784 -50.49 -20.96 -10.93
CA ALA A 784 -49.52 -20.12 -11.66
C ALA A 784 -48.66 -20.89 -12.68
N VAL A 785 -49.32 -21.80 -13.43
CA VAL A 785 -48.68 -22.87 -14.22
C VAL A 785 -47.59 -22.34 -15.15
N GLU A 786 -47.88 -21.30 -15.92
CA GLU A 786 -46.94 -20.75 -16.91
C GLU A 786 -45.71 -20.13 -16.25
N ARG A 787 -45.91 -19.31 -15.21
CA ARG A 787 -44.83 -18.66 -14.44
C ARG A 787 -43.91 -19.69 -13.78
N LEU A 788 -44.49 -20.68 -13.10
CA LEU A 788 -43.72 -21.73 -12.40
C LEU A 788 -43.02 -22.68 -13.39
N ARG A 789 -43.63 -23.00 -14.54
CA ARG A 789 -42.95 -23.77 -15.60
C ARG A 789 -41.75 -23.02 -16.17
N ALA A 790 -41.89 -21.71 -16.41
CA ALA A 790 -40.77 -20.89 -16.87
C ALA A 790 -39.63 -20.85 -15.84
N ALA A 791 -39.95 -20.72 -14.55
CA ALA A 791 -38.96 -20.78 -13.47
C ALA A 791 -38.24 -22.13 -13.40
N LEU A 792 -38.99 -23.24 -13.52
CA LEU A 792 -38.44 -24.60 -13.55
C LEU A 792 -37.55 -24.85 -14.78
N ALA A 793 -37.95 -24.34 -15.96
CA ALA A 793 -37.18 -24.46 -17.18
C ALA A 793 -35.83 -23.73 -17.06
N ARG A 794 -35.83 -22.48 -16.61
CA ARG A 794 -34.60 -21.71 -16.33
C ARG A 794 -33.72 -22.37 -15.28
N ALA A 795 -34.32 -22.97 -14.26
CA ALA A 795 -33.58 -23.70 -13.23
C ALA A 795 -32.84 -24.92 -13.79
N ALA A 796 -33.39 -25.56 -14.83
CA ALA A 796 -32.87 -26.77 -15.46
C ALA A 796 -31.83 -26.50 -16.58
N GLU A 797 -31.65 -25.25 -17.00
CA GLU A 797 -30.64 -24.91 -18.01
C GLU A 797 -29.22 -25.26 -17.53
N PRO A 798 -28.42 -25.97 -18.35
CA PRO A 798 -27.06 -26.33 -18.00
C PRO A 798 -26.17 -25.09 -17.92
N VAL A 799 -25.48 -24.95 -16.79
CA VAL A 799 -24.61 -23.81 -16.51
C VAL A 799 -23.26 -24.03 -17.20
N PRO A 800 -22.80 -23.14 -18.09
CA PRO A 800 -21.42 -23.19 -18.56
C PRO A 800 -20.50 -22.95 -17.35
N LEU A 801 -19.71 -23.97 -16.98
CA LEU A 801 -18.68 -23.82 -15.96
C LEU A 801 -17.70 -22.75 -16.44
N ALA A 802 -17.74 -21.56 -15.85
CA ALA A 802 -16.71 -20.56 -16.07
C ALA A 802 -15.37 -21.17 -15.62
N ALA A 803 -14.39 -21.17 -16.53
CA ALA A 803 -13.07 -21.69 -16.24
C ALA A 803 -12.54 -21.02 -14.95
N PRO A 804 -11.98 -21.79 -14.01
CA PRO A 804 -11.40 -21.21 -12.81
C PRO A 804 -10.33 -20.20 -13.19
N ALA A 805 -10.38 -19.01 -12.58
CA ALA A 805 -9.22 -18.13 -12.53
C ALA A 805 -8.09 -18.91 -11.86
N PRO A 806 -6.91 -19.02 -12.48
CA PRO A 806 -5.82 -19.82 -11.94
C PRO A 806 -5.36 -19.21 -10.61
N ALA A 807 -5.06 -20.08 -9.64
CA ALA A 807 -4.24 -19.70 -8.49
C ALA A 807 -2.86 -19.26 -9.01
N PRO A 808 -2.12 -18.39 -8.30
CA PRO A 808 -0.78 -18.01 -8.71
C PRO A 808 0.13 -19.25 -8.67
N GLU A 809 0.31 -19.87 -9.84
CA GLU A 809 1.32 -20.91 -10.04
C GLU A 809 2.69 -20.25 -9.97
N LEU A 810 3.59 -20.83 -9.17
CA LEU A 810 4.99 -20.44 -9.20
C LEU A 810 5.51 -20.63 -10.63
N PRO A 811 6.23 -19.65 -11.22
CA PRO A 811 6.70 -19.78 -12.58
C PRO A 811 7.66 -20.99 -12.70
N ALA A 812 7.38 -21.87 -13.65
CA ALA A 812 8.23 -23.00 -14.00
C ALA A 812 9.37 -22.53 -14.91
N LEU A 813 10.62 -22.68 -14.44
CA LEU A 813 11.82 -22.23 -15.13
C LEU A 813 12.59 -23.40 -15.74
N VAL A 814 12.87 -23.29 -17.04
CA VAL A 814 13.80 -24.15 -17.77
C VAL A 814 15.12 -23.39 -17.89
N VAL A 815 16.14 -23.89 -17.20
CA VAL A 815 17.47 -23.28 -17.15
C VAL A 815 18.46 -24.10 -17.98
N ARG A 816 19.16 -23.44 -18.91
CA ARG A 816 20.21 -24.04 -19.73
C ARG A 816 21.51 -23.28 -19.55
N ALA A 817 22.48 -23.87 -18.86
CA ALA A 817 23.78 -23.27 -18.64
C ALA A 817 24.87 -23.77 -19.61
N PHE A 818 24.68 -24.91 -20.30
CA PHE A 818 25.58 -25.33 -21.37
C PHE A 818 25.27 -24.57 -22.66
N GLY A 819 26.23 -23.76 -23.13
CA GLY A 819 26.02 -22.73 -24.16
C GLY A 819 25.92 -21.34 -23.53
N PRO A 820 25.20 -20.37 -24.13
CA PRO A 820 25.23 -18.95 -23.71
C PRO A 820 24.65 -18.67 -22.31
N GLY A 821 23.92 -19.62 -21.72
CA GLY A 821 23.27 -19.44 -20.43
C GLY A 821 21.92 -18.74 -20.53
N SER A 822 20.87 -19.51 -20.84
CA SER A 822 19.50 -19.02 -20.99
C SER A 822 18.57 -19.53 -19.88
N VAL A 823 17.56 -18.71 -19.58
CA VAL A 823 16.47 -19.06 -18.65
C VAL A 823 15.16 -18.79 -19.37
N THR A 824 14.33 -19.80 -19.50
CA THR A 824 13.02 -19.71 -20.15
C THR A 824 11.94 -19.91 -19.10
N VAL A 825 10.95 -19.03 -19.08
CA VAL A 825 9.74 -19.19 -18.27
C VAL A 825 8.72 -19.95 -19.10
N GLU A 826 8.24 -21.09 -18.60
CA GLU A 826 7.23 -21.89 -19.30
C GLU A 826 5.99 -21.03 -19.58
N GLY A 827 5.64 -20.86 -20.86
CA GLY A 827 4.50 -20.05 -21.31
C GLY A 827 4.81 -18.57 -21.63
N ALA A 828 5.96 -18.02 -21.23
CA ALA A 828 6.32 -16.61 -21.47
C ALA A 828 7.59 -16.38 -22.31
N GLY A 829 8.38 -17.44 -22.57
CA GLY A 829 9.55 -17.37 -23.45
C GLY A 829 10.88 -17.15 -22.72
N GLU A 830 11.92 -16.79 -23.45
CA GLU A 830 13.27 -16.57 -22.90
C GLU A 830 13.36 -15.24 -22.14
N LEU A 831 13.99 -15.28 -20.96
CA LEU A 831 14.05 -14.15 -20.04
C LEU A 831 15.12 -13.13 -20.45
N GLU A 832 14.72 -11.88 -20.59
CA GLU A 832 15.63 -10.75 -20.71
C GLU A 832 16.01 -10.18 -19.33
N TRP A 833 17.30 -10.21 -19.00
CA TRP A 833 17.78 -9.83 -17.66
C TRP A 833 17.92 -8.33 -17.43
N GLY A 834 17.99 -7.53 -18.50
CA GLY A 834 18.23 -6.08 -18.48
C GLY A 834 19.60 -5.63 -17.93
N TRP A 835 20.22 -6.39 -17.02
CA TRP A 835 21.55 -6.15 -16.48
C TRP A 835 22.32 -7.46 -16.33
N GLU A 836 23.48 -7.53 -16.97
CA GLU A 836 24.32 -8.73 -17.02
C GLU A 836 24.75 -9.22 -15.62
N LYS A 837 24.92 -8.33 -14.64
CA LYS A 837 25.27 -8.73 -13.27
C LYS A 837 24.13 -9.44 -12.53
N SER A 838 22.88 -9.17 -12.87
CA SER A 838 21.73 -9.93 -12.33
C SER A 838 21.73 -11.37 -12.85
N ARG A 839 22.02 -11.56 -14.15
CA ARG A 839 22.19 -12.87 -14.77
C ARG A 839 23.34 -13.64 -14.12
N GLN A 840 24.50 -13.00 -13.96
CA GLN A 840 25.65 -13.59 -13.29
C GLN A 840 25.33 -13.97 -11.83
N LEU A 841 24.61 -13.13 -11.08
CA LEU A 841 24.18 -13.44 -9.72
C LEU A 841 23.32 -14.71 -9.66
N PHE A 842 22.34 -14.84 -10.55
CA PHE A 842 21.46 -16.01 -10.62
C PHE A 842 22.28 -17.30 -10.85
N PHE A 843 23.12 -17.34 -11.89
CA PHE A 843 23.92 -18.51 -12.20
C PHE A 843 25.03 -18.78 -11.16
N TYR A 844 25.59 -17.73 -10.54
CA TYR A 844 26.56 -17.88 -9.46
C TYR A 844 25.95 -18.61 -8.26
N LEU A 845 24.77 -18.18 -7.81
CA LEU A 845 24.03 -18.83 -6.71
C LEU A 845 23.54 -20.23 -7.10
N LEU A 846 23.19 -20.45 -8.37
CA LEU A 846 22.79 -21.77 -8.87
C LEU A 846 23.93 -22.79 -8.82
N ALA A 847 25.14 -22.38 -9.24
CA ALA A 847 26.32 -23.24 -9.26
C ALA A 847 26.95 -23.46 -7.87
N HIS A 848 26.97 -22.42 -7.03
CA HIS A 848 27.70 -22.43 -5.76
C HIS A 848 26.82 -22.65 -4.52
N GLY A 849 25.50 -22.61 -4.70
CA GLY A 849 24.53 -22.69 -3.61
C GLY A 849 24.54 -21.43 -2.70
N PRO A 850 24.12 -21.56 -1.44
CA PRO A 850 24.02 -20.43 -0.53
C PRO A 850 25.36 -19.75 -0.26
N ARG A 851 25.39 -18.41 -0.31
CA ARG A 851 26.62 -17.61 -0.16
C ARG A 851 26.40 -16.36 0.68
N ARG A 852 27.43 -15.95 1.42
CA ARG A 852 27.45 -14.69 2.15
C ARG A 852 27.61 -13.52 1.20
N GLN A 853 27.08 -12.36 1.59
CA GLN A 853 27.19 -11.10 0.86
C GLN A 853 28.62 -10.78 0.39
N GLU A 854 29.62 -10.98 1.26
CA GLU A 854 31.03 -10.69 0.97
C GLU A 854 31.60 -11.58 -0.14
N GLN A 855 31.20 -12.85 -0.17
CA GLN A 855 31.65 -13.81 -1.18
C GLN A 855 31.07 -13.48 -2.56
N ILE A 856 29.79 -13.09 -2.59
CA ILE A 856 29.10 -12.67 -3.81
C ILE A 856 29.72 -11.35 -4.33
N ALA A 857 29.97 -10.40 -3.43
CA ALA A 857 30.58 -9.12 -3.76
C ALA A 857 31.98 -9.30 -4.38
N ALA A 858 32.82 -10.14 -3.77
CA ALA A 858 34.16 -10.44 -4.28
C ALA A 858 34.12 -11.13 -5.65
N ALA A 859 33.15 -12.03 -5.89
CA ALA A 859 33.04 -12.75 -7.16
C ALA A 859 32.48 -11.90 -8.32
N LEU A 860 31.53 -11.00 -8.04
CA LEU A 860 30.82 -10.25 -9.08
C LEU A 860 31.37 -8.84 -9.30
N TRP A 861 31.95 -8.20 -8.28
CA TRP A 861 32.49 -6.85 -8.34
C TRP A 861 33.85 -6.71 -7.62
N PRO A 862 34.90 -7.42 -8.08
CA PRO A 862 36.22 -7.43 -7.43
C PRO A 862 36.87 -6.05 -7.35
N GLU A 863 36.63 -5.20 -8.36
CA GLU A 863 37.21 -3.86 -8.48
C GLU A 863 36.42 -2.76 -7.73
N ALA A 864 35.24 -3.08 -7.20
CA ALA A 864 34.40 -2.09 -6.53
C ALA A 864 34.79 -1.95 -5.06
N SER A 865 34.80 -0.70 -4.56
CA SER A 865 34.89 -0.46 -3.12
C SER A 865 33.81 -1.26 -2.36
N PRO A 866 34.05 -1.71 -1.12
CA PRO A 866 33.08 -2.51 -0.36
C PRO A 866 31.68 -1.91 -0.31
N LEU A 867 31.56 -0.58 -0.21
CA LEU A 867 30.25 0.12 -0.19
C LEU A 867 29.52 0.00 -1.54
N ARG A 868 30.22 0.30 -2.66
CA ARG A 868 29.64 0.20 -4.01
C ARG A 868 29.28 -1.24 -4.38
N ALA A 869 30.12 -2.21 -4.04
CA ALA A 869 29.85 -3.62 -4.31
C ALA A 869 28.59 -4.11 -3.59
N ARG A 870 28.36 -3.65 -2.36
CA ARG A 870 27.16 -3.99 -1.58
C ARG A 870 25.90 -3.34 -2.14
N SER A 871 25.93 -2.06 -2.48
CA SER A 871 24.81 -1.38 -3.15
C SER A 871 24.45 -2.06 -4.48
N ALA A 872 25.45 -2.41 -5.28
CA ALA A 872 25.27 -3.15 -6.52
C ALA A 872 24.65 -4.54 -6.31
N LEU A 873 24.98 -5.23 -5.22
CA LEU A 873 24.35 -6.51 -4.87
C LEU A 873 22.87 -6.35 -4.53
N TYR A 874 22.48 -5.35 -3.75
CA TYR A 874 21.07 -5.11 -3.46
C TYR A 874 20.26 -4.83 -4.73
N ASP A 875 20.81 -4.02 -5.64
CA ASP A 875 20.21 -3.76 -6.95
C ASP A 875 20.12 -5.03 -7.82
N ALA A 876 21.15 -5.88 -7.82
CA ALA A 876 21.16 -7.13 -8.58
C ALA A 876 20.10 -8.11 -8.04
N VAL A 877 20.01 -8.29 -6.72
CA VAL A 877 18.99 -9.15 -6.09
C VAL A 877 17.58 -8.64 -6.39
N PHE A 878 17.35 -7.33 -6.28
CA PHE A 878 16.08 -6.70 -6.62
C PHE A 878 15.69 -7.02 -8.07
N ARG A 879 16.60 -6.83 -9.03
CA ARG A 879 16.33 -7.12 -10.45
C ARG A 879 16.06 -8.59 -10.71
N VAL A 880 16.80 -9.51 -10.08
CA VAL A 880 16.52 -10.96 -10.20
C VAL A 880 15.10 -11.27 -9.71
N ARG A 881 14.70 -10.73 -8.55
CA ARG A 881 13.33 -10.91 -8.01
C ARG A 881 12.27 -10.33 -8.93
N ARG A 882 12.51 -9.15 -9.51
CA ARG A 882 11.60 -8.47 -10.45
C ARG A 882 11.44 -9.25 -11.76
N CYS A 883 12.52 -9.77 -12.33
CA CYS A 883 12.49 -10.49 -13.59
C CYS A 883 11.87 -11.89 -13.47
N LEU A 884 12.06 -12.57 -12.34
CA LEU A 884 11.63 -13.95 -12.15
C LEU A 884 10.39 -14.06 -11.26
N HIS A 885 10.59 -13.83 -9.96
CA HIS A 885 9.57 -13.96 -8.93
C HIS A 885 10.12 -13.36 -7.62
N PRO A 886 9.29 -12.75 -6.75
CA PRO A 886 9.75 -12.19 -5.47
C PRO A 886 10.54 -13.18 -4.59
N GLN A 887 10.20 -14.48 -4.69
CA GLN A 887 10.86 -15.56 -3.95
C GLN A 887 12.07 -16.16 -4.67
N ALA A 888 12.51 -15.62 -5.81
CA ALA A 888 13.61 -16.21 -6.60
C ALA A 888 14.94 -16.24 -5.82
N VAL A 889 15.22 -15.21 -5.03
CA VAL A 889 16.39 -15.16 -4.15
C VAL A 889 15.94 -14.83 -2.74
N ASN A 890 16.25 -15.71 -1.78
CA ASN A 890 15.94 -15.56 -0.37
C ASN A 890 17.20 -15.21 0.43
N ARG A 891 17.08 -14.32 1.41
CA ARG A 891 18.18 -13.95 2.34
C ARG A 891 17.81 -14.32 3.77
N ARG A 892 18.71 -14.99 4.49
CA ARG A 892 18.63 -15.20 5.94
C ARG A 892 20.02 -15.07 6.55
N ASP A 893 20.16 -14.31 7.63
CA ASP A 893 21.43 -14.12 8.36
C ASP A 893 22.62 -13.71 7.46
N GLY A 894 22.37 -12.82 6.49
CA GLY A 894 23.41 -12.36 5.54
C GLY A 894 23.80 -13.38 4.46
N ILE A 895 23.12 -14.52 4.39
CA ILE A 895 23.31 -15.58 3.39
C ILE A 895 22.19 -15.51 2.35
N TYR A 896 22.56 -15.39 1.07
CA TYR A 896 21.66 -15.42 -0.07
C TYR A 896 21.57 -16.84 -0.64
N ARG A 897 20.35 -17.25 -1.01
CA ARG A 897 20.02 -18.57 -1.57
C ARG A 897 19.02 -18.42 -2.71
N LEU A 898 19.24 -19.17 -3.80
CA LEU A 898 18.27 -19.27 -4.89
C LEU A 898 17.12 -20.23 -4.52
N ASN A 899 15.88 -19.88 -4.87
CA ASN A 899 14.75 -20.79 -4.70
C ASN A 899 14.71 -21.81 -5.85
N HIS A 900 15.12 -23.04 -5.55
CA HIS A 900 15.15 -24.12 -6.53
C HIS A 900 13.76 -24.67 -6.88
N GLU A 901 12.70 -24.35 -6.14
CA GLU A 901 11.32 -24.78 -6.46
C GLU A 901 10.80 -24.15 -7.75
N LEU A 902 11.36 -23.00 -8.16
CA LEU A 902 11.06 -22.35 -9.43
C LEU A 902 11.67 -23.11 -10.62
N ILE A 903 12.66 -23.98 -10.42
CA ILE A 903 13.46 -24.57 -11.50
C ILE A 903 12.95 -25.97 -11.80
N THR A 904 12.16 -26.11 -12.87
CA THR A 904 11.62 -27.40 -13.33
C THR A 904 12.68 -28.22 -14.07
N PHE A 905 13.54 -27.55 -14.83
CA PHE A 905 14.64 -28.18 -15.54
C PHE A 905 15.93 -27.39 -15.42
N TYR A 906 17.04 -28.10 -15.21
CA TYR A 906 18.39 -27.54 -15.26
C TYR A 906 19.31 -28.55 -15.92
N ASP A 907 19.86 -28.19 -17.07
CA ASP A 907 20.69 -29.06 -17.92
C ASP A 907 21.92 -29.63 -17.22
N VAL A 908 22.65 -28.84 -16.40
CA VAL A 908 23.81 -29.33 -15.65
C VAL A 908 23.40 -30.38 -14.63
N ARG A 909 22.29 -30.18 -13.92
CA ARG A 909 21.78 -31.17 -12.95
C ARG A 909 21.29 -32.44 -13.66
N ALA A 910 20.66 -32.30 -14.82
CA ALA A 910 20.27 -33.44 -15.65
C ALA A 910 21.50 -34.21 -16.14
N PHE A 911 22.54 -33.49 -16.59
CA PHE A 911 23.81 -34.06 -17.02
C PHE A 911 24.51 -34.83 -15.90
N GLU A 912 24.62 -34.24 -14.70
CA GLU A 912 25.18 -34.93 -13.53
C GLU A 912 24.42 -36.21 -13.18
N ARG A 913 23.08 -36.17 -13.20
CA ARG A 913 22.24 -37.35 -12.93
C ARG A 913 22.46 -38.44 -13.98
N ALA A 914 22.55 -38.07 -15.26
CA ALA A 914 22.79 -39.01 -16.35
C ALA A 914 24.16 -39.68 -16.21
N LEU A 915 25.21 -38.94 -15.85
CA LEU A 915 26.53 -39.51 -15.56
C LEU A 915 26.51 -40.47 -14.36
N LEU A 916 25.85 -40.08 -13.27
CA LEU A 916 25.74 -40.91 -12.06
C LEU A 916 24.93 -42.19 -12.32
N ALA A 917 23.85 -42.10 -13.11
CA ALA A 917 23.08 -43.25 -13.55
C ALA A 917 23.93 -44.19 -14.42
N ALA A 918 24.74 -43.65 -15.33
CA ALA A 918 25.68 -44.44 -16.13
C ALA A 918 26.78 -45.13 -15.28
N GLU A 919 27.25 -44.50 -14.21
CA GLU A 919 28.19 -45.10 -13.24
C GLU A 919 27.58 -46.31 -12.50
N GLN A 920 26.28 -46.26 -12.20
CA GLN A 920 25.58 -47.30 -11.44
C GLN A 920 24.94 -48.38 -12.34
N ALA A 921 24.77 -48.11 -13.63
CA ALA A 921 24.16 -49.01 -14.60
C ALA A 921 25.11 -50.12 -15.07
N ARG A 922 24.53 -51.25 -15.50
CA ARG A 922 25.28 -52.30 -16.21
C ARG A 922 25.78 -51.75 -17.56
N PRO A 923 26.87 -52.28 -18.14
CA PRO A 923 27.47 -51.74 -19.37
C PRO A 923 26.50 -51.55 -20.56
N ALA A 924 25.49 -52.41 -20.71
CA ALA A 924 24.48 -52.30 -21.76
C ALA A 924 23.46 -51.17 -21.50
N ASP A 925 23.13 -50.91 -20.23
CA ASP A 925 22.17 -49.89 -19.80
C ASP A 925 22.84 -48.50 -19.64
N ALA A 926 24.17 -48.48 -19.47
CA ALA A 926 24.97 -47.26 -19.32
C ALA A 926 25.10 -46.42 -20.61
N ILE A 927 24.98 -47.05 -21.79
CA ILE A 927 25.06 -46.36 -23.08
C ILE A 927 23.96 -45.30 -23.20
N ALA A 928 22.71 -45.64 -22.92
CA ALA A 928 21.58 -44.72 -23.02
C ALA A 928 21.74 -43.49 -22.10
N HIS A 929 22.21 -43.69 -20.87
CA HIS A 929 22.47 -42.59 -19.93
C HIS A 929 23.64 -41.70 -20.36
N LEU A 930 24.69 -42.26 -20.96
CA LEU A 930 25.80 -41.47 -21.48
C LEU A 930 25.42 -40.71 -22.76
N GLU A 931 24.59 -41.30 -23.64
CA GLU A 931 24.01 -40.61 -24.80
C GLU A 931 23.16 -39.41 -24.36
N GLU A 932 22.34 -39.58 -23.31
CA GLU A 932 21.57 -38.51 -22.69
C GLU A 932 22.48 -37.38 -22.18
N ALA A 933 23.52 -37.73 -21.40
CA ALA A 933 24.50 -36.75 -20.90
C ALA A 933 25.19 -35.99 -22.05
N VAL A 934 25.67 -36.70 -23.07
CA VAL A 934 26.37 -36.10 -24.22
C VAL A 934 25.44 -35.22 -25.07
N THR A 935 24.13 -35.46 -25.03
CA THR A 935 23.11 -34.64 -25.73
C THR A 935 22.76 -33.37 -24.95
N LEU A 936 22.81 -33.44 -23.61
CA LEU A 936 22.54 -32.29 -22.74
C LEU A 936 23.64 -31.21 -22.82
N TYR A 937 24.88 -31.60 -23.10
CA TYR A 937 26.00 -30.67 -23.25
C TYR A 937 26.00 -30.00 -24.63
N GLN A 938 25.43 -28.79 -24.74
CA GLN A 938 25.28 -28.05 -26.00
C GLN A 938 26.43 -27.08 -26.31
N GLY A 939 27.37 -26.88 -25.37
CA GLY A 939 28.50 -25.98 -25.51
C GLY A 939 29.16 -25.67 -24.16
N PRO A 940 30.22 -24.83 -24.13
CA PRO A 940 30.88 -24.44 -22.90
C PRO A 940 29.89 -23.83 -21.90
N TYR A 941 30.11 -24.07 -20.60
CA TYR A 941 29.29 -23.47 -19.53
C TYR A 941 29.34 -21.94 -19.61
N LEU A 942 28.16 -21.31 -19.71
CA LEU A 942 27.96 -19.86 -19.84
C LEU A 942 28.90 -19.22 -20.87
N ASP A 943 28.86 -19.74 -22.09
CA ASP A 943 29.64 -19.26 -23.23
C ASP A 943 29.40 -17.76 -23.46
N GLY A 944 30.47 -17.01 -23.73
CA GLY A 944 30.44 -15.54 -23.83
C GLY A 944 30.40 -14.76 -22.50
N THR A 945 30.43 -15.43 -21.35
CA THR A 945 30.50 -14.76 -20.03
C THR A 945 31.94 -14.71 -19.50
N ASP A 946 32.48 -13.50 -19.37
CA ASP A 946 33.86 -13.24 -18.91
C ASP A 946 33.92 -12.92 -17.40
N ALA A 947 33.50 -13.87 -16.57
CA ALA A 947 33.66 -13.80 -15.12
C ALA A 947 34.62 -14.89 -14.63
N GLU A 948 35.54 -14.56 -13.73
CA GLU A 948 36.59 -15.48 -13.27
C GLU A 948 36.01 -16.79 -12.70
N TRP A 949 34.95 -16.69 -11.89
CA TRP A 949 34.26 -17.85 -11.33
C TRP A 949 33.61 -18.76 -12.40
N CYS A 950 33.24 -18.22 -13.56
CA CYS A 950 32.69 -19.02 -14.66
C CYS A 950 33.75 -19.90 -15.32
N LEU A 951 35.01 -19.45 -15.36
CA LEU A 951 36.11 -20.19 -16.00
C LEU A 951 36.39 -21.51 -15.28
N ASP A 952 36.28 -21.53 -13.95
CA ASP A 952 36.47 -22.73 -13.15
C ASP A 952 35.35 -23.75 -13.38
N GLU A 953 34.09 -23.30 -13.39
CA GLU A 953 32.96 -24.17 -13.71
C GLU A 953 33.02 -24.67 -15.16
N ARG A 954 33.41 -23.83 -16.12
CA ARG A 954 33.56 -24.22 -17.53
C ARG A 954 34.57 -25.34 -17.70
N ARG A 955 35.76 -25.21 -17.11
CA ARG A 955 36.79 -26.26 -17.14
C ARG A 955 36.33 -27.56 -16.45
N ARG A 956 35.62 -27.43 -15.33
CA ARG A 956 35.08 -28.58 -14.59
C ARG A 956 34.11 -29.40 -15.45
N TRP A 957 33.16 -28.74 -16.10
CA TRP A 957 32.13 -29.43 -16.89
C TRP A 957 32.66 -29.96 -18.22
N GLU A 958 33.57 -29.23 -18.87
CA GLU A 958 34.24 -29.68 -20.10
C GLU A 958 34.99 -31.00 -19.85
N ARG A 959 35.74 -31.09 -18.75
CA ARG A 959 36.42 -32.33 -18.35
C ARG A 959 35.46 -33.50 -18.17
N ARG A 960 34.35 -33.29 -17.44
CA ARG A 960 33.33 -34.33 -17.21
C ARG A 960 32.66 -34.78 -18.52
N TYR A 961 32.47 -33.87 -19.47
CA TYR A 961 31.93 -34.18 -20.79
C TYR A 961 32.92 -35.00 -21.64
N LEU A 962 34.21 -34.67 -21.61
CA LEU A 962 35.24 -35.49 -22.28
C LEU A 962 35.32 -36.91 -21.68
N GLU A 963 35.29 -37.02 -20.35
CA GLU A 963 35.24 -38.32 -19.65
C GLU A 963 34.00 -39.14 -20.06
N ALA A 964 32.84 -38.49 -20.25
CA ALA A 964 31.61 -39.13 -20.70
C ALA A 964 31.71 -39.63 -22.16
N LEU A 965 32.25 -38.81 -23.07
CA LEU A 965 32.48 -39.19 -24.47
C LEU A 965 33.45 -40.38 -24.58
N GLU A 966 34.53 -40.36 -23.81
CA GLU A 966 35.52 -41.44 -23.76
C GLU A 966 34.89 -42.77 -23.33
N ARG A 967 34.12 -42.72 -22.24
CA ARG A 967 33.44 -43.90 -21.71
C ARG A 967 32.39 -44.42 -22.68
N LEU A 968 31.64 -43.54 -23.34
CA LEU A 968 30.65 -43.89 -24.34
C LEU A 968 31.28 -44.53 -25.58
N ALA A 969 32.35 -43.94 -26.12
CA ALA A 969 33.09 -44.48 -27.26
C ALA A 969 33.66 -45.88 -26.95
N THR A 970 34.21 -46.06 -25.73
CA THR A 970 34.72 -47.35 -25.26
C THR A 970 33.61 -48.39 -25.17
N LEU A 971 32.44 -48.03 -24.63
CA LEU A 971 31.31 -48.94 -24.53
C LEU A 971 30.81 -49.38 -25.91
N TYR A 972 30.59 -48.47 -26.85
CA TYR A 972 30.25 -48.83 -28.23
C TYR A 972 31.28 -49.75 -28.90
N ALA A 973 32.57 -49.49 -28.64
CA ALA A 973 33.64 -50.35 -29.12
C ALA A 973 33.56 -51.76 -28.49
N THR A 974 33.13 -51.91 -27.24
CA THR A 974 33.01 -53.22 -26.60
C THR A 974 31.71 -53.97 -26.94
N THR A 975 30.60 -53.26 -27.16
CA THR A 975 29.28 -53.85 -27.44
C THR A 975 29.05 -54.14 -28.92
N GLY A 976 29.98 -53.78 -29.80
CA GLY A 976 29.94 -54.14 -31.22
C GLY A 976 29.21 -53.13 -32.11
N GLN A 977 29.19 -51.85 -31.71
CA GLN A 977 28.56 -50.74 -32.44
C GLN A 977 29.64 -49.79 -33.02
N PRO A 978 30.35 -50.20 -34.10
CA PRO A 978 31.53 -49.47 -34.57
C PRO A 978 31.23 -48.12 -35.23
N ARG A 979 30.02 -47.88 -35.75
CA ARG A 979 29.68 -46.60 -36.40
C ARG A 979 29.47 -45.49 -35.36
N GLU A 980 28.77 -45.83 -34.29
CA GLU A 980 28.47 -44.99 -33.14
C GLU A 980 29.76 -44.67 -32.36
N CYS A 981 30.65 -45.66 -32.23
CA CYS A 981 32.01 -45.45 -31.71
C CYS A 981 32.79 -44.41 -32.52
N LEU A 982 32.77 -44.49 -33.86
CA LEU A 982 33.48 -43.54 -34.73
C LEU A 982 32.91 -42.12 -34.60
N ALA A 983 31.59 -41.98 -34.58
CA ALA A 983 30.94 -40.68 -34.41
C ALA A 983 31.27 -40.03 -33.05
N THR A 984 31.26 -40.82 -31.97
CA THR A 984 31.58 -40.35 -30.61
C THR A 984 33.06 -40.00 -30.47
N ALA A 985 33.96 -40.85 -30.99
CA ALA A 985 35.39 -40.61 -30.96
C ALA A 985 35.78 -39.37 -31.79
N ALA A 986 35.12 -39.11 -32.92
CA ALA A 986 35.33 -37.90 -33.72
C ALA A 986 34.98 -36.63 -32.93
N ARG A 987 33.89 -36.63 -32.16
CA ARG A 987 33.52 -35.50 -31.28
C ARG A 987 34.56 -35.25 -30.18
N LEU A 988 35.12 -36.31 -29.60
CA LEU A 988 36.17 -36.21 -28.58
C LEU A 988 37.46 -35.66 -29.18
N LEU A 989 37.91 -36.21 -30.31
CA LEU A 989 39.15 -35.80 -30.97
C LEU A 989 39.09 -34.38 -31.56
N ALA A 990 37.89 -33.84 -31.80
CA ALA A 990 37.73 -32.43 -32.17
C ALA A 990 38.05 -31.48 -31.00
N LEU A 991 37.91 -31.95 -29.75
CA LEU A 991 38.17 -31.18 -28.53
C LEU A 991 39.55 -31.48 -27.95
N ASP A 992 40.00 -32.74 -28.03
CA ASP A 992 41.32 -33.19 -27.59
C ASP A 992 41.98 -34.08 -28.66
N PRO A 993 42.64 -33.47 -29.67
CA PRO A 993 43.20 -34.19 -30.82
C PRO A 993 44.42 -35.08 -30.52
N LEU A 994 45.00 -35.01 -29.31
CA LEU A 994 46.27 -35.68 -28.99
C LEU A 994 46.10 -37.02 -28.26
N ARG A 995 44.85 -37.49 -28.10
CA ARG A 995 44.50 -38.73 -27.38
C ARG A 995 44.74 -39.99 -28.21
N GLU A 996 45.95 -40.54 -28.10
CA GLU A 996 46.37 -41.76 -28.82
C GLU A 996 45.46 -42.98 -28.57
N ASP A 997 44.92 -43.11 -27.37
CA ASP A 997 44.00 -44.17 -26.95
C ASP A 997 42.65 -44.10 -27.69
N ILE A 998 42.14 -42.89 -27.94
CA ILE A 998 40.91 -42.69 -28.71
C ILE A 998 41.15 -42.91 -30.21
N HIS A 999 42.30 -42.48 -30.74
CA HIS A 999 42.72 -42.82 -32.10
C HIS A 999 42.84 -44.34 -32.30
N ALA A 1000 43.30 -45.07 -31.28
CA ALA A 1000 43.34 -46.53 -31.30
C ALA A 1000 41.93 -47.15 -31.38
N LEU A 1001 40.94 -46.57 -30.68
CA LEU A 1001 39.53 -46.98 -30.80
C LEU A 1001 38.97 -46.75 -32.21
N VAL A 1002 39.27 -45.61 -32.83
CA VAL A 1002 38.86 -45.30 -34.22
C VAL A 1002 39.41 -46.33 -35.21
N ILE A 1003 40.70 -46.67 -35.11
CA ILE A 1003 41.34 -47.68 -35.95
C ILE A 1003 40.70 -49.06 -35.75
N ARG A 1004 40.44 -49.46 -34.49
CA ARG A 1004 39.76 -50.72 -34.17
C ARG A 1004 38.34 -50.78 -34.73
N ALA A 1005 37.60 -49.67 -34.68
CA ALA A 1005 36.24 -49.59 -35.21
C ALA A 1005 36.22 -49.73 -36.74
N HIS A 1006 37.12 -49.06 -37.47
CA HIS A 1006 37.27 -49.22 -38.93
C HIS A 1006 37.64 -50.65 -39.33
N LEU A 1007 38.57 -51.28 -38.60
CA LEU A 1007 38.92 -52.68 -38.83
C LEU A 1007 37.74 -53.64 -38.62
N ARG A 1008 36.87 -53.38 -37.65
CA ARG A 1008 35.64 -54.17 -37.43
C ARG A 1008 34.58 -53.96 -38.50
N LEU A 1009 34.54 -52.78 -39.13
CA LEU A 1009 33.71 -52.50 -40.30
C LEU A 1009 34.26 -53.09 -41.61
N GLY A 1010 35.45 -53.69 -41.59
CA GLY A 1010 36.13 -54.22 -42.77
C GLY A 1010 36.85 -53.17 -43.62
N ASP A 1011 36.87 -51.90 -43.20
CA ASP A 1011 37.50 -50.80 -43.94
C ASP A 1011 38.96 -50.60 -43.51
N ARG A 1012 39.83 -51.50 -43.98
CA ARG A 1012 41.29 -51.42 -43.73
C ARG A 1012 41.92 -50.15 -44.29
N ALA A 1013 41.37 -49.59 -45.37
CA ALA A 1013 41.89 -48.40 -46.02
C ALA A 1013 41.66 -47.15 -45.15
N ALA A 1014 40.47 -47.01 -44.56
CA ALA A 1014 40.19 -45.94 -43.60
C ALA A 1014 41.03 -46.08 -42.31
N ALA A 1015 41.21 -47.30 -41.80
CA ALA A 1015 42.06 -47.55 -40.64
C ALA A 1015 43.53 -47.14 -40.88
N LEU A 1016 44.09 -47.43 -42.06
CA LEU A 1016 45.45 -47.04 -42.42
C LEU A 1016 45.59 -45.52 -42.57
N ARG A 1017 44.66 -44.87 -43.27
CA ARG A 1017 44.64 -43.41 -43.43
C ARG A 1017 44.57 -42.70 -42.08
N HIS A 1018 43.73 -43.18 -41.16
CA HIS A 1018 43.62 -42.58 -39.84
C HIS A 1018 44.90 -42.76 -39.00
N PHE A 1019 45.57 -43.92 -39.11
CA PHE A 1019 46.88 -44.11 -38.47
C PHE A 1019 47.94 -43.14 -39.01
N GLU A 1020 48.00 -42.93 -40.32
CA GLU A 1020 48.95 -42.00 -40.93
C GLU A 1020 48.67 -40.55 -40.51
N GLN A 1021 47.39 -40.18 -40.40
CA GLN A 1021 46.95 -38.87 -39.91
C GLN A 1021 47.38 -38.63 -38.46
N VAL A 1022 47.12 -39.56 -37.53
CA VAL A 1022 47.54 -39.40 -36.13
C VAL A 1022 49.07 -39.42 -35.98
N ALA A 1023 49.77 -40.25 -36.76
CA ALA A 1023 51.23 -40.29 -36.73
C ALA A 1023 51.86 -38.98 -37.21
N ALA A 1024 51.26 -38.34 -38.21
CA ALA A 1024 51.66 -37.00 -38.64
C ALA A 1024 51.35 -35.96 -37.56
N LEU A 1025 50.14 -36.00 -36.98
CA LEU A 1025 49.70 -35.06 -35.95
C LEU A 1025 50.62 -35.07 -34.71
N LEU A 1026 50.92 -36.25 -34.15
CA LEU A 1026 51.80 -36.40 -32.98
C LEU A 1026 53.24 -35.94 -33.28
N ARG A 1027 53.73 -36.17 -34.49
CA ARG A 1027 55.06 -35.71 -34.89
C ARG A 1027 55.12 -34.19 -35.02
N VAL A 1028 54.05 -33.56 -35.51
CA VAL A 1028 53.97 -32.10 -35.68
C VAL A 1028 53.76 -31.39 -34.34
N GLU A 1029 52.79 -31.82 -33.54
CA GLU A 1029 52.40 -31.12 -32.31
C GLU A 1029 53.28 -31.46 -31.11
N LEU A 1030 53.75 -32.71 -31.01
CA LEU A 1030 54.48 -33.21 -29.83
C LEU A 1030 55.91 -33.71 -30.14
N GLY A 1031 56.29 -33.86 -31.42
CA GLY A 1031 57.61 -34.37 -31.81
C GLY A 1031 57.85 -35.84 -31.47
N VAL A 1032 56.81 -36.61 -31.17
CA VAL A 1032 56.90 -38.02 -30.75
C VAL A 1032 56.36 -38.98 -31.81
N GLU A 1033 56.87 -40.22 -31.80
CA GLU A 1033 56.35 -41.30 -32.64
C GLU A 1033 55.15 -42.00 -31.96
N PRO A 1034 54.19 -42.57 -32.73
CA PRO A 1034 53.02 -43.24 -32.17
C PRO A 1034 53.38 -44.33 -31.16
N GLY A 1035 52.60 -44.41 -30.09
CA GLY A 1035 52.76 -45.35 -29.00
C GLY A 1035 52.68 -46.82 -29.41
N ALA A 1036 53.02 -47.71 -28.48
CA ALA A 1036 53.10 -49.15 -28.72
C ALA A 1036 51.78 -49.77 -29.21
N GLU A 1037 50.64 -49.27 -28.72
CA GLU A 1037 49.30 -49.74 -29.08
C GLU A 1037 48.92 -49.39 -30.53
N LEU A 1038 49.13 -48.14 -30.96
CA LEU A 1038 48.91 -47.71 -32.34
C LEU A 1038 49.83 -48.47 -33.31
N ARG A 1039 51.11 -48.67 -32.96
CA ARG A 1039 52.06 -49.46 -33.77
C ARG A 1039 51.67 -50.95 -33.85
N ALA A 1040 51.08 -51.51 -32.80
CA ALA A 1040 50.53 -52.86 -32.83
C ALA A 1040 49.31 -52.95 -33.76
N LEU A 1041 48.43 -51.94 -33.76
CA LEU A 1041 47.30 -51.87 -34.68
C LEU A 1041 47.75 -51.72 -36.14
N LEU A 1042 48.80 -50.94 -36.44
CA LEU A 1042 49.37 -50.84 -37.78
C LEU A 1042 49.80 -52.21 -38.34
N ARG A 1043 50.47 -53.03 -37.51
CA ARG A 1043 50.87 -54.39 -37.90
C ARG A 1043 49.66 -55.26 -38.25
N ARG A 1044 48.55 -55.09 -37.54
CA ARG A 1044 47.29 -55.80 -37.76
C ARG A 1044 46.47 -55.28 -38.94
N ILE A 1045 46.65 -54.01 -39.35
CA ILE A 1045 46.06 -53.48 -40.60
C ILE A 1045 46.78 -54.07 -41.83
N ARG A 1046 48.10 -54.24 -41.73
CA ARG A 1046 48.98 -54.74 -42.81
C ARG A 1046 48.95 -56.26 -42.98
N ALA A 1047 48.51 -57.00 -41.96
CA ALA A 1047 48.21 -58.43 -42.02
C ALA A 1047 46.76 -58.64 -42.47
#